data_AF-A0A212C1A8-F1
#
_entry.id   AF-A0A212C1A8-F1
#
_cell.length_a   1.000
_cell.length_b   1.000
_cell.length_c   1.000
_cell.angle_alpha   90.00
_cell.angle_beta   90.00
_cell.angle_gamma   90.00
#
_symmetry.space_group_name_H-M   'P 1'
#
loop_
_entity.id
_entity.type
_entity.pdbx_description
1 polymer ?
#
loop_
_entity_poly.entity_id
_entity_poly.type
_entity_poly.pdbx_seq_one_letter_code
_entity_poly.pdbx_strand_id
1 'polypeptide(L)'
;MKVCFLWQAFDVLGRVEAYLKLLKSEGLSLPVLAARHEELHREIKDCTADALQKGQALISQLASCSSRVTGVREIMGCIRRRVEHLTEQCSAHKEFALKRQQLTASVEGHLREAAIYSLFLKVEMSIQKISTVLFNAMDIGSSLSESEKILSKYLELDKQAKETSHELEAAAKLLTEKHDFELDELASLSSKAKWLEEELNILGQSINSRSQVLQTYVAFLKSSEEVEKQCQGLKEFYQTDILRNEEGGAEAKHWSDSVEKQWQLFLKRSFLTHDLGLEFLNLINMQLNDEVQYIIKESEELNGKGAPVKEKSQQLKDLIHFHQNQKQRIRDYEDILYKIIQFHQVREELGRLFKSRELEFPEQTEEMNDAHNAQVLLRRSRAKQAHIDHLHKLALSLGVDVISSVQQPNCSNISAKNLQQQLDMLEGDCLTWRAQAEDHERALTRSLEFCITRDEISELKESFKEIKKKFNNLKFNYTKKNEKARNLKALKYQIQQVDMYAEKLQALKRKMEKVENKTSFLNYPNNKENILLEAMRDLQKHVDEFDKVVTDYRKNLDLTEHLQELIEECHFWYEDASATVVRVGKYSAECKTKAAVEILHQQFNKFITPAVPQQEERIQEISDLAQRLYGDVSFKIPIDSPLNTFLVNLADSRAWQALRVLTMPAYTGKRFKIRAKVNNRE
;
A
#
# COMPACT_ATOMS: atom_id res chain seq x y z
N MET A 1 -89.77 -73.95 59.87
CA MET A 1 -89.10 -73.23 58.78
C MET A 1 -87.64 -72.83 59.04
N LYS A 2 -87.10 -72.88 60.27
CA LYS A 2 -85.81 -72.26 60.60
C LYS A 2 -84.52 -73.03 60.23
N VAL A 3 -84.56 -74.25 59.66
CA VAL A 3 -83.34 -75.05 59.35
C VAL A 3 -83.37 -75.68 57.94
N CYS A 4 -84.39 -75.39 57.13
CA CYS A 4 -84.62 -76.01 55.82
C CYS A 4 -83.43 -75.81 54.85
N PHE A 5 -82.80 -74.65 54.91
CA PHE A 5 -81.66 -74.30 54.06
C PHE A 5 -80.41 -75.16 54.31
N LEU A 6 -80.18 -75.67 55.53
CA LEU A 6 -79.04 -76.57 55.81
C LEU A 6 -79.25 -77.95 55.20
N TRP A 7 -80.47 -78.48 55.26
CA TRP A 7 -80.81 -79.76 54.64
C TRP A 7 -80.79 -79.66 53.11
N GLN A 8 -81.24 -78.55 52.55
CA GLN A 8 -81.16 -78.29 51.12
C GLN A 8 -79.69 -78.25 50.63
N ALA A 9 -78.80 -77.58 51.36
CA ALA A 9 -77.37 -77.58 51.04
C ALA A 9 -76.77 -78.99 51.17
N PHE A 10 -77.12 -79.75 52.21
CA PHE A 10 -76.62 -81.11 52.41
C PHE A 10 -77.05 -82.07 51.29
N ASP A 11 -78.27 -81.92 50.76
CA ASP A 11 -78.80 -82.71 49.64
C ASP A 11 -78.12 -82.34 48.30
N VAL A 12 -77.88 -81.06 48.04
CA VAL A 12 -77.08 -80.60 46.89
C VAL A 12 -75.67 -81.21 46.93
N LEU A 13 -75.00 -81.20 48.09
CA LEU A 13 -73.69 -81.84 48.25
C LEU A 13 -73.73 -83.36 47.98
N GLY A 14 -74.85 -84.02 48.28
CA GLY A 14 -75.06 -85.43 47.95
C GLY A 14 -75.13 -85.68 46.44
N ARG A 15 -75.82 -84.81 45.69
CA ARG A 15 -75.84 -84.87 44.22
C ARG A 15 -74.48 -84.57 43.61
N VAL A 16 -73.78 -83.56 44.12
CA VAL A 16 -72.41 -83.23 43.70
C VAL A 16 -71.47 -84.43 43.92
N GLU A 17 -71.57 -85.12 45.06
CA GLU A 17 -70.77 -86.31 45.33
C GLU A 17 -71.07 -87.47 44.35
N ALA A 18 -72.35 -87.70 44.03
CA ALA A 18 -72.74 -88.71 43.04
C ALA A 18 -72.20 -88.35 41.64
N TYR A 19 -72.26 -87.08 41.27
CA TYR A 19 -71.72 -86.59 40.00
C TYR A 19 -70.19 -86.66 39.94
N LEU A 20 -69.48 -86.36 41.05
CA LEU A 20 -68.02 -86.56 41.13
C LEU A 20 -67.61 -88.03 40.95
N LYS A 21 -68.40 -88.98 41.47
CA LYS A 21 -68.15 -90.42 41.26
C LYS A 21 -68.35 -90.82 39.80
N LEU A 22 -69.37 -90.27 39.14
CA LEU A 22 -69.61 -90.46 37.70
C LEU A 22 -68.44 -89.94 36.87
N LEU A 23 -68.02 -88.70 37.10
CA LEU A 23 -66.91 -88.06 36.37
C LEU A 23 -65.60 -88.84 36.49
N LYS A 24 -65.32 -89.47 37.64
CA LYS A 24 -64.15 -90.33 37.84
C LYS A 24 -64.17 -91.61 37.01
N SER A 25 -65.36 -92.12 36.66
CA SER A 25 -65.52 -93.34 35.87
C SER A 25 -65.52 -93.11 34.35
N GLU A 26 -65.75 -91.88 33.90
CA GLU A 26 -65.91 -91.54 32.48
C GLU A 26 -64.58 -91.41 31.71
N GLY A 27 -63.42 -91.42 32.38
CA GLY A 27 -62.12 -91.32 31.70
C GLY A 27 -61.89 -90.00 30.96
N LEU A 28 -62.47 -88.90 31.46
CA LEU A 28 -62.40 -87.58 30.84
C LEU A 28 -60.97 -87.04 30.74
N SER A 29 -60.69 -86.25 29.71
CA SER A 29 -59.42 -85.54 29.58
C SER A 29 -59.26 -84.47 30.66
N LEU A 30 -58.02 -84.21 31.08
CA LEU A 30 -57.72 -83.27 32.17
C LEU A 30 -58.36 -81.86 32.00
N PRO A 31 -58.41 -81.24 30.80
CA PRO A 31 -59.09 -79.94 30.61
C PRO A 31 -60.61 -80.01 30.85
N VAL A 32 -61.25 -81.08 30.37
CA VAL A 32 -62.70 -81.28 30.50
C VAL A 32 -63.06 -81.59 31.96
N LEU A 33 -62.27 -82.45 32.61
CA LEU A 33 -62.41 -82.77 34.02
C LEU A 33 -62.17 -81.53 34.91
N ALA A 34 -61.18 -80.69 34.58
CA ALA A 34 -60.91 -79.44 35.27
C ALA A 34 -62.09 -78.46 35.19
N ALA A 35 -62.69 -78.28 34.00
CA ALA A 35 -63.86 -77.41 33.83
C ALA A 35 -65.07 -77.90 34.67
N ARG A 36 -65.31 -79.22 34.69
CA ARG A 36 -66.35 -79.83 35.52
C ARG A 36 -66.06 -79.71 37.01
N HIS A 37 -64.81 -79.93 37.43
CA HIS A 37 -64.40 -79.75 38.82
C HIS A 37 -64.50 -78.27 39.25
N GLU A 38 -64.20 -77.30 38.40
CA GLU A 38 -64.37 -75.87 38.68
C GLU A 38 -65.85 -75.49 38.85
N GLU A 39 -66.72 -76.03 37.99
CA GLU A 39 -68.19 -75.88 38.06
C GLU A 39 -68.74 -76.45 39.37
N LEU A 40 -68.33 -77.68 39.73
CA LEU A 40 -68.73 -78.33 40.98
C LEU A 40 -68.15 -77.63 42.20
N HIS A 41 -66.90 -77.15 42.13
CA HIS A 41 -66.28 -76.39 43.21
C HIS A 41 -67.02 -75.07 43.46
N ARG A 42 -67.50 -74.41 42.39
CA ARG A 42 -68.37 -73.23 42.48
C ARG A 42 -69.74 -73.58 43.07
N GLU A 43 -70.36 -74.67 42.61
CA GLU A 43 -71.66 -75.13 43.13
C GLU A 43 -71.61 -75.50 44.61
N ILE A 44 -70.56 -76.24 45.04
CA ILE A 44 -70.29 -76.55 46.45
C ILE A 44 -70.18 -75.25 47.26
N LYS A 45 -69.41 -74.27 46.78
CA LYS A 45 -69.22 -72.99 47.46
C LYS A 45 -70.52 -72.20 47.56
N ASP A 46 -71.26 -72.06 46.45
CA ASP A 46 -72.45 -71.22 46.37
C ASP A 46 -73.62 -71.82 47.17
N CYS A 47 -73.84 -73.14 47.09
CA CYS A 47 -74.91 -73.81 47.82
C CYS A 47 -74.67 -73.85 49.33
N THR A 48 -73.41 -73.81 49.78
CA THR A 48 -73.07 -73.92 51.21
C THR A 48 -72.77 -72.58 51.88
N ALA A 49 -72.31 -71.56 51.16
CA ALA A 49 -71.98 -70.25 51.72
C ALA A 49 -73.21 -69.60 52.39
N ASP A 50 -74.32 -69.50 51.66
CA ASP A 50 -75.57 -68.93 52.17
C ASP A 50 -76.15 -69.77 53.30
N ALA A 51 -76.09 -71.10 53.18
CA ALA A 51 -76.60 -72.02 54.17
C ALA A 51 -75.81 -71.99 55.48
N LEU A 52 -74.48 -71.97 55.43
CA LEU A 52 -73.61 -71.87 56.61
C LEU A 52 -73.69 -70.48 57.24
N GLN A 53 -73.81 -69.41 56.46
CA GLN A 53 -73.99 -68.04 56.97
C GLN A 53 -75.33 -67.88 57.69
N LYS A 54 -76.43 -68.34 57.08
CA LYS A 54 -77.76 -68.35 57.72
C LYS A 54 -77.78 -69.24 58.96
N GLY A 55 -77.08 -70.38 58.93
CA GLY A 55 -76.90 -71.26 60.08
C GLY A 55 -76.17 -70.57 61.23
N GLN A 56 -75.07 -69.86 60.93
CA GLN A 56 -74.29 -69.10 61.90
C GLN A 56 -75.09 -67.92 62.50
N ALA A 57 -75.87 -67.23 61.67
CA ALA A 57 -76.78 -66.16 62.11
C ALA A 57 -77.88 -66.70 63.04
N LEU A 58 -78.43 -67.89 62.75
CA LEU A 58 -79.41 -68.57 63.61
C LEU A 58 -78.81 -68.99 64.95
N ILE A 59 -77.58 -69.50 64.97
CA ILE A 59 -76.85 -69.80 66.22
C ILE A 59 -76.64 -68.51 67.04
N SER A 60 -76.37 -67.37 66.39
CA SER A 60 -76.13 -66.09 67.05
C SER A 60 -77.40 -65.42 67.60
N GLN A 61 -78.57 -65.71 67.03
CA GLN A 61 -79.88 -65.18 67.46
C GLN A 61 -80.56 -66.02 68.57
N LEU A 62 -80.11 -67.26 68.79
CA LEU A 62 -80.66 -68.15 69.81
C LEU A 62 -79.78 -68.12 71.06
N ALA A 63 -80.35 -67.87 72.24
CA ALA A 63 -79.64 -67.92 73.52
C ALA A 63 -78.88 -69.26 73.65
N SER A 64 -77.63 -69.19 74.11
CA SER A 64 -76.55 -70.18 73.93
C SER A 64 -76.75 -71.57 74.56
N CYS A 65 -77.94 -71.88 75.10
CA CYS A 65 -78.25 -73.14 75.79
C CYS A 65 -79.60 -73.76 75.40
N SER A 66 -79.91 -73.91 74.11
CA SER A 66 -81.01 -74.81 73.67
C SER A 66 -80.49 -76.00 72.87
N SER A 67 -81.08 -77.18 73.09
CA SER A 67 -80.78 -78.43 72.35
C SER A 67 -80.93 -78.29 70.82
N ARG A 68 -81.68 -77.27 70.35
CA ARG A 68 -81.81 -76.91 68.93
C ARG A 68 -80.55 -76.26 68.36
N VAL A 69 -79.77 -75.53 69.16
CA VAL A 69 -78.50 -74.89 68.73
C VAL A 69 -77.42 -75.96 68.53
N THR A 70 -77.40 -77.00 69.38
CA THR A 70 -76.48 -78.15 69.25
C THR A 70 -76.70 -78.91 67.94
N GLY A 71 -77.96 -79.24 67.62
CA GLY A 71 -78.28 -79.94 66.36
C GLY A 71 -77.97 -79.12 65.09
N VAL A 72 -78.16 -77.80 65.12
CA VAL A 72 -77.75 -76.91 64.01
C VAL A 72 -76.22 -76.89 63.86
N ARG A 73 -75.47 -76.85 64.97
CA ARG A 73 -73.99 -76.88 64.95
C ARG A 73 -73.44 -78.20 64.41
N GLU A 74 -74.04 -79.33 64.79
CA GLU A 74 -73.65 -80.65 64.29
C GLU A 74 -73.87 -80.78 62.78
N ILE A 75 -75.04 -80.37 62.27
CA ILE A 75 -75.34 -80.41 60.83
C ILE A 75 -74.41 -79.47 60.07
N MET A 76 -74.13 -78.27 60.56
CA MET A 76 -73.15 -77.36 59.96
C MET A 76 -71.74 -77.96 59.96
N GLY A 77 -71.34 -78.67 61.01
CA GLY A 77 -70.07 -79.39 61.09
C GLY A 77 -69.99 -80.57 60.11
N CYS A 78 -71.09 -81.28 59.89
CA CYS A 78 -71.21 -82.32 58.86
C CYS A 78 -71.12 -81.74 57.45
N ILE A 79 -71.82 -80.63 57.17
CA ILE A 79 -71.72 -79.90 55.91
C ILE A 79 -70.28 -79.44 55.69
N ARG A 80 -69.64 -78.84 56.69
CA ARG A 80 -68.25 -78.34 56.57
C ARG A 80 -67.26 -79.45 56.23
N ARG A 81 -67.29 -80.58 56.95
CA ARG A 81 -66.45 -81.75 56.64
C ARG A 81 -66.72 -82.32 55.25
N ARG A 82 -67.99 -82.35 54.82
CA ARG A 82 -68.35 -82.84 53.49
C ARG A 82 -67.90 -81.88 52.38
N VAL A 83 -68.00 -80.57 52.62
CA VAL A 83 -67.44 -79.53 51.73
C VAL A 83 -65.94 -79.71 51.59
N GLU A 84 -65.20 -79.80 52.71
CA GLU A 84 -63.75 -80.02 52.71
C GLU A 84 -63.38 -81.27 51.89
N HIS A 85 -64.06 -82.40 52.15
CA HIS A 85 -63.83 -83.65 51.42
C HIS A 85 -64.14 -83.54 49.92
N LEU A 86 -65.27 -82.95 49.53
CA LEU A 86 -65.65 -82.81 48.12
C LEU A 86 -64.75 -81.81 47.38
N THR A 87 -64.37 -80.73 48.04
CA THR A 87 -63.42 -79.73 47.51
C THR A 87 -62.03 -80.34 47.28
N GLU A 88 -61.54 -81.20 48.17
CA GLU A 88 -60.29 -81.95 47.96
C GLU A 88 -60.36 -82.90 46.76
N GLN A 89 -61.52 -83.55 46.54
CA GLN A 89 -61.72 -84.40 45.38
C GLN A 89 -61.79 -83.61 44.06
N CYS A 90 -62.16 -82.34 44.10
CA CYS A 90 -62.15 -81.44 42.94
C CYS A 90 -60.74 -80.92 42.59
N SER A 91 -59.68 -81.73 42.59
CA SER A 91 -58.29 -81.23 42.42
C SER A 91 -57.84 -80.95 40.98
N ALA A 92 -58.48 -81.55 39.97
CA ALA A 92 -58.08 -81.48 38.56
C ALA A 92 -57.92 -80.05 38.00
N HIS A 93 -58.69 -79.06 38.48
CA HIS A 93 -58.54 -77.66 38.03
C HIS A 93 -57.20 -77.03 38.48
N LYS A 94 -56.71 -77.37 39.68
CA LYS A 94 -55.39 -76.93 40.18
C LYS A 94 -54.25 -77.60 39.41
N GLU A 95 -54.38 -78.90 39.14
CA GLU A 95 -53.40 -79.65 38.34
C GLU A 95 -53.35 -79.13 36.89
N PHE A 96 -54.51 -78.89 36.27
CA PHE A 96 -54.60 -78.31 34.94
C PHE A 96 -54.01 -76.91 34.89
N ALA A 97 -54.27 -76.07 35.89
CA ALA A 97 -53.66 -74.74 35.99
C ALA A 97 -52.13 -74.80 36.09
N LEU A 98 -51.58 -75.72 36.89
CA LEU A 98 -50.13 -75.93 37.02
C LEU A 98 -49.51 -76.42 35.71
N LYS A 99 -50.08 -77.45 35.07
CA LYS A 99 -49.60 -77.97 33.78
C LYS A 99 -49.70 -76.93 32.66
N ARG A 100 -50.78 -76.15 32.64
CA ARG A 100 -50.93 -75.02 31.70
C ARG A 100 -49.85 -73.98 31.94
N GLN A 101 -49.57 -73.61 33.19
CA GLN A 101 -48.52 -72.66 33.53
C GLN A 101 -47.12 -73.18 33.13
N GLN A 102 -46.83 -74.46 33.39
CA GLN A 102 -45.58 -75.11 32.95
C GLN A 102 -45.43 -75.12 31.43
N LEU A 103 -46.51 -75.47 30.71
CA LEU A 103 -46.50 -75.47 29.24
C LEU A 103 -46.33 -74.05 28.69
N THR A 104 -47.01 -73.05 29.26
CA THR A 104 -46.85 -71.64 28.86
C THR A 104 -45.41 -71.17 29.08
N ALA A 105 -44.79 -71.48 30.23
CA ALA A 105 -43.40 -71.15 30.50
C ALA A 105 -42.43 -71.84 29.54
N SER A 106 -42.65 -73.12 29.22
CA SER A 106 -41.84 -73.87 28.25
C SER A 106 -41.97 -73.32 26.82
N VAL A 107 -43.20 -73.01 26.37
CA VAL A 107 -43.43 -72.40 25.06
C VAL A 107 -42.81 -71.00 24.97
N GLU A 108 -42.94 -70.18 26.02
CA GLU A 108 -42.27 -68.88 26.09
C GLU A 108 -40.73 -69.02 26.05
N GLY A 109 -40.17 -70.04 26.70
CA GLY A 109 -38.75 -70.37 26.67
C GLY A 109 -38.26 -70.66 25.24
N HIS A 110 -38.90 -71.61 24.55
CA HIS A 110 -38.55 -71.95 23.16
C HIS A 110 -38.76 -70.79 22.18
N LEU A 111 -39.79 -69.96 22.37
CA LEU A 111 -39.99 -68.77 21.54
C LEU A 111 -38.88 -67.73 21.75
N ARG A 112 -38.38 -67.55 22.98
CA ARG A 112 -37.23 -66.67 23.25
C ARG A 112 -35.95 -67.23 22.64
N GLU A 113 -35.70 -68.51 22.78
CA GLU A 113 -34.55 -69.18 22.17
C GLU A 113 -34.52 -68.99 20.65
N ALA A 114 -35.66 -69.25 19.99
CA ALA A 114 -35.80 -69.01 18.55
C ALA A 114 -35.59 -67.53 18.17
N ALA A 115 -36.03 -66.59 19.02
CA ALA A 115 -35.81 -65.16 18.82
C ALA A 115 -34.33 -64.77 18.94
N ILE A 116 -33.60 -65.34 19.90
CA ILE A 116 -32.15 -65.11 20.08
C ILE A 116 -31.38 -65.59 18.83
N TYR A 117 -31.60 -66.83 18.40
CA TYR A 117 -30.94 -67.38 17.21
C TYR A 117 -31.28 -66.59 15.93
N SER A 118 -32.54 -66.17 15.78
CA SER A 118 -32.99 -65.34 14.66
C SER A 118 -32.28 -63.98 14.62
N LEU A 119 -32.15 -63.30 15.76
CA LEU A 119 -31.43 -62.02 15.85
C LEU A 119 -29.93 -62.19 15.56
N PHE A 120 -29.28 -63.21 16.11
CA PHE A 120 -27.86 -63.47 15.80
C PHE A 120 -27.61 -63.75 14.32
N LEU A 121 -28.48 -64.54 13.68
CA LEU A 121 -28.37 -64.82 12.24
C LEU A 121 -28.55 -63.54 11.42
N LYS A 122 -29.47 -62.66 11.82
CA LYS A 122 -29.69 -61.37 11.16
C LYS A 122 -28.46 -60.46 11.29
N VAL A 123 -27.88 -60.39 12.48
CA VAL A 123 -26.63 -59.64 12.75
C VAL A 123 -25.49 -60.16 11.88
N GLU A 124 -25.27 -61.47 11.83
CA GLU A 124 -24.25 -62.08 10.98
C GLU A 124 -24.45 -61.74 9.49
N MET A 125 -25.68 -61.85 8.99
CA MET A 125 -25.99 -61.50 7.61
C MET A 125 -25.74 -60.02 7.30
N SER A 126 -26.02 -59.13 8.24
CA SER A 126 -25.76 -57.69 8.10
C SER A 126 -24.26 -57.38 8.13
N ILE A 127 -23.51 -57.98 9.06
CA ILE A 127 -22.04 -57.87 9.12
C ILE A 127 -21.43 -58.34 7.81
N GLN A 128 -21.83 -59.52 7.29
CA GLN A 128 -21.35 -60.04 6.01
C GLN A 128 -21.56 -59.04 4.86
N LYS A 129 -22.75 -58.41 4.79
CA LYS A 129 -23.05 -57.40 3.77
C LYS A 129 -22.13 -56.18 3.90
N ILE A 130 -21.92 -55.69 5.12
CA ILE A 130 -21.04 -54.54 5.37
C ILE A 130 -19.60 -54.89 4.98
N SER A 131 -19.08 -56.04 5.43
CA SER A 131 -17.72 -56.51 5.13
C SER A 131 -17.47 -56.66 3.63
N THR A 132 -18.43 -57.18 2.86
CA THR A 132 -18.25 -57.33 1.40
C THR A 132 -18.06 -55.98 0.68
N VAL A 133 -18.62 -54.89 1.19
CA VAL A 133 -18.39 -53.55 0.63
C VAL A 133 -17.03 -53.01 1.06
N LEU A 134 -16.65 -53.21 2.33
CA LEU A 134 -15.41 -52.66 2.88
C LEU A 134 -14.14 -53.40 2.45
N PHE A 135 -14.26 -54.68 2.06
CA PHE A 135 -13.15 -55.50 1.55
C PHE A 135 -12.50 -54.90 0.30
N ASN A 136 -13.30 -54.23 -0.53
CA ASN A 136 -12.79 -53.55 -1.72
C ASN A 136 -12.00 -52.28 -1.34
N ALA A 137 -11.05 -51.91 -2.19
CA ALA A 137 -10.34 -50.65 -2.05
C ALA A 137 -11.32 -49.48 -2.00
N MET A 138 -10.99 -48.47 -1.20
CA MET A 138 -11.80 -47.28 -1.08
C MET A 138 -11.79 -46.51 -2.41
N ASP A 139 -12.93 -46.52 -3.10
CA ASP A 139 -13.20 -45.65 -4.24
C ASP A 139 -13.62 -44.26 -3.74
N ILE A 140 -13.09 -43.23 -4.36
CA ILE A 140 -13.28 -41.83 -3.97
C ILE A 140 -14.04 -41.08 -5.07
N GLY A 141 -14.14 -41.66 -6.28
CA GLY A 141 -14.77 -41.04 -7.43
C GLY A 141 -13.88 -40.00 -8.12
N SER A 142 -14.22 -39.74 -9.38
CA SER A 142 -13.50 -38.82 -10.26
C SER A 142 -14.13 -37.43 -10.38
N SER A 143 -15.39 -37.30 -9.95
CA SER A 143 -16.18 -36.07 -10.01
C SER A 143 -16.91 -35.79 -8.69
N LEU A 144 -17.34 -34.53 -8.48
CA LEU A 144 -18.10 -34.16 -7.28
C LEU A 144 -19.36 -35.01 -7.11
N SER A 145 -20.15 -35.16 -8.18
CA SER A 145 -21.39 -35.95 -8.14
C SER A 145 -21.15 -37.43 -7.82
N GLU A 146 -20.09 -38.02 -8.35
CA GLU A 146 -19.72 -39.40 -8.07
C GLU A 146 -19.26 -39.56 -6.62
N SER A 147 -18.39 -38.67 -6.15
CA SER A 147 -17.87 -38.64 -4.78
C SER A 147 -19.01 -38.47 -3.74
N GLU A 148 -20.00 -37.62 -4.03
CA GLU A 148 -21.18 -37.42 -3.17
C GLU A 148 -22.08 -38.67 -3.08
N LYS A 149 -22.24 -39.41 -4.19
CA LYS A 149 -22.97 -40.68 -4.21
C LYS A 149 -22.24 -41.74 -3.40
N ILE A 150 -20.92 -41.82 -3.53
CA ILE A 150 -20.09 -42.74 -2.76
C ILE A 150 -20.17 -42.39 -1.27
N LEU A 151 -20.03 -41.11 -0.90
CA LEU A 151 -20.19 -40.65 0.47
C LEU A 151 -21.55 -41.04 1.06
N SER A 152 -22.63 -40.84 0.30
CA SER A 152 -23.99 -41.19 0.72
C SER A 152 -24.14 -42.70 0.96
N LYS A 153 -23.48 -43.54 0.16
CA LYS A 153 -23.42 -44.99 0.38
C LYS A 153 -22.71 -45.34 1.69
N TYR A 154 -21.59 -44.68 2.01
CA TYR A 154 -20.86 -44.91 3.26
C TYR A 154 -21.66 -44.42 4.49
N LEU A 155 -22.40 -43.32 4.39
CA LEU A 155 -23.30 -42.86 5.45
C LEU A 155 -24.46 -43.83 5.71
N GLU A 156 -25.00 -44.46 4.67
CA GLU A 156 -26.02 -45.50 4.83
C GLU A 156 -25.43 -46.77 5.46
N LEU A 157 -24.19 -47.13 5.13
CA LEU A 157 -23.48 -48.25 5.78
C LEU A 157 -23.23 -47.97 7.27
N ASP A 158 -22.87 -46.73 7.65
CA ASP A 158 -22.73 -46.33 9.05
C ASP A 158 -24.05 -46.50 9.81
N LYS A 159 -25.16 -46.07 9.20
CA LYS A 159 -26.50 -46.27 9.76
C LYS A 159 -26.82 -47.76 9.93
N GLN A 160 -26.55 -48.58 8.93
CA GLN A 160 -26.76 -50.04 9.00
C GLN A 160 -25.89 -50.69 10.08
N ALA A 161 -24.63 -50.27 10.24
CA ALA A 161 -23.74 -50.78 11.29
C ALA A 161 -24.28 -50.45 12.69
N LYS A 162 -24.78 -49.22 12.89
CA LYS A 162 -25.41 -48.79 14.16
C LYS A 162 -26.70 -49.55 14.45
N GLU A 163 -27.57 -49.73 13.46
CA GLU A 163 -28.78 -50.55 13.60
C GLU A 163 -28.43 -52.00 13.96
N THR A 164 -27.42 -52.57 13.29
CA THR A 164 -26.93 -53.94 13.56
C THR A 164 -26.33 -54.06 14.97
N SER A 165 -25.61 -53.04 15.44
CA SER A 165 -25.10 -52.97 16.82
C SER A 165 -26.24 -52.98 17.85
N HIS A 166 -27.33 -52.24 17.60
CA HIS A 166 -28.50 -52.26 18.49
C HIS A 166 -29.22 -53.61 18.47
N GLU A 167 -29.29 -54.29 17.32
CA GLU A 167 -29.83 -55.64 17.21
C GLU A 167 -28.99 -56.67 17.99
N LEU A 168 -27.66 -56.54 17.93
CA LEU A 168 -26.74 -57.37 18.71
C LEU A 168 -26.90 -57.11 20.22
N GLU A 169 -27.04 -55.85 20.64
CA GLU A 169 -27.29 -55.49 22.03
C GLU A 169 -28.62 -56.08 22.53
N ALA A 170 -29.67 -56.03 21.71
CA ALA A 170 -30.95 -56.65 22.02
C ALA A 170 -30.82 -58.19 22.18
N ALA A 171 -30.07 -58.85 21.30
CA ALA A 171 -29.80 -60.28 21.39
C ALA A 171 -28.99 -60.64 22.65
N ALA A 172 -27.95 -59.86 22.95
CA ALA A 172 -27.13 -60.05 24.15
C ALA A 172 -27.93 -59.81 25.43
N LYS A 173 -28.82 -58.81 25.45
CA LYS A 173 -29.71 -58.55 26.58
C LYS A 173 -30.67 -59.72 26.82
N LEU A 174 -31.32 -60.22 25.76
CA LEU A 174 -32.15 -61.43 25.84
C LEU A 174 -31.33 -62.64 26.35
N LEU A 175 -30.06 -62.76 25.98
CA LEU A 175 -29.12 -63.77 26.50
C LEU A 175 -28.74 -63.59 27.97
N THR A 176 -29.02 -62.45 28.61
CA THR A 176 -28.72 -62.24 30.05
C THR A 176 -29.93 -62.39 30.98
N GLU A 177 -31.15 -62.35 30.46
CA GLU A 177 -32.39 -62.46 31.24
C GLU A 177 -32.72 -63.94 31.57
N LYS A 178 -32.95 -64.27 32.87
CA LYS A 178 -33.18 -65.62 33.46
C LYS A 178 -33.48 -66.77 32.47
N HIS A 179 -32.58 -67.76 32.43
CA HIS A 179 -32.53 -68.84 31.43
C HIS A 179 -32.68 -70.25 32.00
N ASP A 180 -33.24 -71.14 31.18
CA ASP A 180 -33.22 -72.61 31.31
C ASP A 180 -32.29 -73.24 30.24
N PHE A 181 -31.30 -72.49 29.73
CA PHE A 181 -30.32 -73.01 28.75
C PHE A 181 -29.38 -74.03 29.37
N GLU A 182 -28.91 -74.99 28.56
CA GLU A 182 -27.73 -75.77 28.91
C GLU A 182 -26.50 -74.85 29.01
N LEU A 183 -25.66 -75.05 30.03
CA LEU A 183 -24.51 -74.18 30.35
C LEU A 183 -23.53 -74.04 29.17
N ASP A 184 -23.43 -75.05 28.30
CA ASP A 184 -22.48 -75.10 27.18
C ASP A 184 -22.94 -74.25 25.97
N GLU A 185 -24.24 -74.27 25.65
CA GLU A 185 -24.82 -73.44 24.58
C GLU A 185 -24.79 -71.95 24.94
N LEU A 186 -25.05 -71.62 26.22
CA LEU A 186 -24.98 -70.25 26.72
C LEU A 186 -23.56 -69.66 26.58
N ALA A 187 -22.53 -70.46 26.87
CA ALA A 187 -21.13 -70.06 26.73
C ALA A 187 -20.73 -69.84 25.25
N SER A 188 -21.21 -70.71 24.35
CA SER A 188 -21.02 -70.58 22.91
C SER A 188 -21.64 -69.29 22.36
N LEU A 189 -22.92 -69.02 22.68
CA LEU A 189 -23.62 -67.81 22.24
C LEU A 189 -23.00 -66.53 22.82
N SER A 190 -22.55 -66.56 24.08
CA SER A 190 -21.86 -65.42 24.70
C SER A 190 -20.52 -65.12 24.00
N SER A 191 -19.76 -66.16 23.65
CA SER A 191 -18.51 -66.02 22.90
C SER A 191 -18.75 -65.47 21.49
N LYS A 192 -19.79 -65.97 20.82
CA LYS A 192 -20.23 -65.48 19.52
C LYS A 192 -20.66 -64.01 19.57
N ALA A 193 -21.42 -63.60 20.58
CA ALA A 193 -21.83 -62.21 20.75
C ALA A 193 -20.62 -61.26 20.87
N LYS A 194 -19.62 -61.62 21.68
CA LYS A 194 -18.38 -60.84 21.82
C LYS A 194 -17.59 -60.74 20.53
N TRP A 195 -17.53 -61.83 19.76
CA TRP A 195 -16.86 -61.82 18.46
C TRP A 195 -17.57 -60.89 17.46
N LEU A 196 -18.91 -60.98 17.38
CA LEU A 196 -19.71 -60.10 16.50
C LEU A 196 -19.61 -58.63 16.92
N GLU A 197 -19.50 -58.35 18.22
CA GLU A 197 -19.32 -57.00 18.76
C GLU A 197 -17.97 -56.41 18.34
N GLU A 198 -16.88 -57.18 18.47
CA GLU A 198 -15.55 -56.75 18.04
C GLU A 198 -15.50 -56.52 16.52
N GLU A 199 -16.08 -57.43 15.74
CA GLU A 199 -16.14 -57.31 14.28
C GLU A 199 -16.91 -56.05 13.84
N LEU A 200 -18.06 -55.77 14.46
CA LEU A 200 -18.82 -54.55 14.21
C LEU A 200 -18.05 -53.28 14.58
N ASN A 201 -17.27 -53.32 15.66
CA ASN A 201 -16.44 -52.19 16.08
C ASN A 201 -15.35 -51.89 15.04
N ILE A 202 -14.67 -52.92 14.53
CA ILE A 202 -13.66 -52.78 13.47
C ILE A 202 -14.29 -52.21 12.20
N LEU A 203 -15.41 -52.77 11.74
CA LEU A 203 -16.12 -52.29 10.56
C LEU A 203 -16.62 -50.85 10.76
N GLY A 204 -17.13 -50.52 11.94
CA GLY A 204 -17.58 -49.18 12.30
C GLY A 204 -16.44 -48.15 12.26
N GLN A 205 -15.26 -48.50 12.77
CA GLN A 205 -14.08 -47.63 12.68
C GLN A 205 -13.67 -47.41 11.23
N SER A 206 -13.65 -48.47 10.40
CA SER A 206 -13.33 -48.37 8.97
C SER A 206 -14.34 -47.53 8.19
N ILE A 207 -15.65 -47.69 8.46
CA ILE A 207 -16.68 -46.86 7.83
C ILE A 207 -16.49 -45.40 8.20
N ASN A 208 -16.24 -45.10 9.48
CA ASN A 208 -16.08 -43.74 9.95
C ASN A 208 -14.85 -43.05 9.33
N SER A 209 -13.70 -43.72 9.31
CA SER A 209 -12.48 -43.16 8.74
C SER A 209 -12.60 -42.92 7.23
N ARG A 210 -13.15 -43.88 6.47
CA ARG A 210 -13.43 -43.72 5.04
C ARG A 210 -14.47 -42.64 4.77
N SER A 211 -15.51 -42.53 5.60
CA SER A 211 -16.51 -41.46 5.51
C SER A 211 -15.88 -40.09 5.74
N GLN A 212 -14.97 -39.96 6.70
CA GLN A 212 -14.27 -38.71 6.98
C GLN A 212 -13.40 -38.28 5.79
N VAL A 213 -12.63 -39.20 5.21
CA VAL A 213 -11.84 -38.95 3.99
C VAL A 213 -12.73 -38.46 2.84
N LEU A 214 -13.88 -39.12 2.60
CA LEU A 214 -14.84 -38.72 1.56
C LEU A 214 -15.48 -37.35 1.84
N GLN A 215 -15.81 -37.05 3.10
CA GLN A 215 -16.37 -35.75 3.48
C GLN A 215 -15.39 -34.62 3.19
N THR A 216 -14.12 -34.78 3.59
CA THR A 216 -13.09 -33.77 3.33
C THR A 216 -12.83 -33.63 1.84
N TYR A 217 -12.81 -34.73 1.08
CA TYR A 217 -12.66 -34.69 -0.38
C TYR A 217 -13.83 -33.97 -1.08
N VAL A 218 -15.08 -34.29 -0.71
CA VAL A 218 -16.27 -33.62 -1.25
C VAL A 218 -16.27 -32.12 -0.89
N ALA A 219 -15.85 -31.76 0.33
CA ALA A 219 -15.71 -30.37 0.74
C ALA A 219 -14.64 -29.63 -0.10
N PHE A 220 -13.50 -30.28 -0.33
CA PHE A 220 -12.45 -29.80 -1.23
C PHE A 220 -12.98 -29.56 -2.64
N LEU A 221 -13.66 -30.55 -3.26
CA LEU A 221 -14.21 -30.43 -4.60
C LEU A 221 -15.24 -29.28 -4.71
N LYS A 222 -16.14 -29.14 -3.73
CA LYS A 222 -17.10 -28.02 -3.66
C LYS A 222 -16.39 -26.67 -3.56
N SER A 223 -15.36 -26.58 -2.72
CA SER A 223 -14.59 -25.35 -2.58
C SER A 223 -13.82 -25.03 -3.86
N SER A 224 -13.31 -26.04 -4.56
CA SER A 224 -12.63 -25.89 -5.85
C SER A 224 -13.58 -25.36 -6.94
N GLU A 225 -14.79 -25.92 -7.08
CA GLU A 225 -15.80 -25.40 -8.03
C GLU A 225 -16.20 -23.95 -7.71
N GLU A 226 -16.27 -23.59 -6.43
CA GLU A 226 -16.56 -22.21 -6.02
C GLU A 226 -15.41 -21.26 -6.39
N VAL A 227 -14.16 -21.65 -6.13
CA VAL A 227 -12.98 -20.86 -6.55
C VAL A 227 -12.96 -20.68 -8.06
N GLU A 228 -13.28 -21.72 -8.83
CA GLU A 228 -13.37 -21.63 -10.29
C GLU A 228 -14.47 -20.66 -10.74
N LYS A 229 -15.66 -20.71 -10.14
CA LYS A 229 -16.75 -19.76 -10.40
C LYS A 229 -16.36 -18.32 -10.06
N GLN A 230 -15.71 -18.10 -8.91
CA GLN A 230 -15.24 -16.77 -8.50
C GLN A 230 -14.15 -16.25 -9.46
N CYS A 231 -13.24 -17.12 -9.90
CA CYS A 231 -12.24 -16.78 -10.91
C CYS A 231 -12.90 -16.39 -12.24
N GLN A 232 -13.93 -17.13 -12.66
CA GLN A 232 -14.68 -16.84 -13.88
C GLN A 232 -15.49 -15.54 -13.75
N GLY A 233 -16.07 -15.27 -12.58
CA GLY A 233 -16.74 -13.99 -12.28
C GLY A 233 -15.79 -12.80 -12.31
N LEU A 234 -14.59 -12.93 -11.73
CA LEU A 234 -13.53 -11.92 -11.83
C LEU A 234 -13.12 -11.71 -13.30
N LYS A 235 -12.99 -12.79 -14.08
CA LYS A 235 -12.67 -12.71 -15.52
C LYS A 235 -13.76 -11.97 -16.31
N GLU A 236 -15.03 -12.29 -16.11
CA GLU A 236 -16.18 -11.63 -16.75
C GLU A 236 -16.29 -10.17 -16.34
N PHE A 237 -16.01 -9.86 -15.07
CA PHE A 237 -15.95 -8.50 -14.57
C PHE A 237 -14.91 -7.66 -15.34
N TYR A 238 -13.67 -8.16 -15.47
CA TYR A 238 -12.63 -7.48 -16.25
C TYR A 238 -12.92 -7.42 -17.75
N GLN A 239 -13.75 -8.33 -18.29
CA GLN A 239 -14.20 -8.26 -19.68
C GLN A 239 -15.33 -7.25 -19.90
N THR A 240 -16.24 -7.10 -18.93
CA THR A 240 -17.37 -6.17 -19.01
C THR A 240 -16.92 -4.73 -18.78
N ASP A 241 -15.85 -4.53 -18.01
CA ASP A 241 -15.19 -3.23 -17.83
C ASP A 241 -14.67 -2.63 -19.15
N ILE A 242 -14.21 -3.47 -20.08
CA ILE A 242 -13.76 -3.04 -21.43
C ILE A 242 -14.87 -2.30 -22.19
N LEU A 243 -16.15 -2.60 -21.90
CA LEU A 243 -17.31 -2.01 -22.57
C LEU A 243 -17.84 -0.73 -21.88
N ARG A 244 -17.45 -0.44 -20.63
CA ARG A 244 -18.05 0.66 -19.84
C ARG A 244 -17.17 1.91 -19.73
N ASN A 245 -15.94 1.89 -20.25
CA ASN A 245 -14.97 2.99 -20.14
C ASN A 245 -15.28 4.24 -21.02
N GLU A 246 -16.53 4.75 -20.97
CA GLU A 246 -16.88 6.08 -21.48
C GLU A 246 -17.62 6.98 -20.46
N GLU A 247 -18.02 6.51 -19.27
CA GLU A 247 -18.85 7.34 -18.37
C GLU A 247 -18.40 7.34 -16.89
N GLY A 248 -17.99 8.53 -16.38
CA GLY A 248 -18.25 8.98 -15.00
C GLY A 248 -17.22 8.67 -13.89
N GLY A 249 -16.50 9.70 -13.42
CA GLY A 249 -15.47 9.60 -12.37
C GLY A 249 -15.93 9.41 -10.91
N ALA A 250 -17.22 9.40 -10.61
CA ALA A 250 -17.74 9.15 -9.24
C ALA A 250 -18.00 7.66 -8.97
N GLU A 251 -18.32 6.88 -10.01
CA GLU A 251 -18.53 5.43 -9.90
C GLU A 251 -17.22 4.69 -9.63
N ALA A 252 -16.09 5.19 -10.16
CA ALA A 252 -14.76 4.55 -10.09
C ALA A 252 -14.26 4.20 -8.66
N LYS A 253 -14.66 4.96 -7.63
CA LYS A 253 -14.21 4.71 -6.24
C LYS A 253 -15.00 3.58 -5.57
N HIS A 254 -16.33 3.56 -5.72
CA HIS A 254 -17.18 2.44 -5.30
C HIS A 254 -16.89 1.17 -6.11
N TRP A 255 -16.41 1.35 -7.34
CA TRP A 255 -16.01 0.30 -8.28
C TRP A 255 -14.71 -0.40 -7.85
N SER A 256 -13.68 0.36 -7.46
CA SER A 256 -12.43 -0.18 -6.89
C SER A 256 -12.66 -0.97 -5.60
N ASP A 257 -13.53 -0.46 -4.71
CA ASP A 257 -13.86 -1.14 -3.45
C ASP A 257 -14.64 -2.45 -3.66
N SER A 258 -15.44 -2.53 -4.72
CA SER A 258 -16.18 -3.75 -5.09
C SER A 258 -15.25 -4.82 -5.67
N VAL A 259 -14.28 -4.43 -6.49
CA VAL A 259 -13.27 -5.32 -7.07
C VAL A 259 -12.36 -5.89 -6.00
N GLU A 260 -11.87 -5.03 -5.11
CA GLU A 260 -11.02 -5.45 -4.00
C GLU A 260 -11.77 -6.47 -3.11
N LYS A 261 -13.05 -6.23 -2.81
CA LYS A 261 -13.87 -7.20 -2.05
C LYS A 261 -14.03 -8.55 -2.75
N GLN A 262 -14.22 -8.56 -4.08
CA GLN A 262 -14.31 -9.81 -4.85
C GLN A 262 -12.98 -10.56 -4.86
N TRP A 263 -11.86 -9.86 -5.00
CA TRP A 263 -10.52 -10.45 -4.89
C TRP A 263 -10.22 -11.00 -3.50
N GLN A 264 -10.58 -10.28 -2.44
CA GLN A 264 -10.44 -10.75 -1.05
C GLN A 264 -11.27 -12.02 -0.79
N LEU A 265 -12.49 -12.08 -1.35
CA LEU A 265 -13.33 -13.27 -1.25
C LEU A 265 -12.72 -14.46 -2.00
N PHE A 266 -12.23 -14.24 -3.23
CA PHE A 266 -11.52 -15.24 -4.03
C PHE A 266 -10.29 -15.79 -3.30
N LEU A 267 -9.48 -14.90 -2.72
CA LEU A 267 -8.30 -15.24 -1.91
C LEU A 267 -8.66 -16.11 -0.71
N LYS A 268 -9.61 -15.65 0.10
CA LYS A 268 -10.07 -16.38 1.28
C LYS A 268 -10.57 -17.78 0.92
N ARG A 269 -11.28 -17.90 -0.21
CA ARG A 269 -11.79 -19.18 -0.70
C ARG A 269 -10.66 -20.08 -1.23
N SER A 270 -9.67 -19.50 -1.89
CA SER A 270 -8.49 -20.22 -2.40
C SER A 270 -7.66 -20.83 -1.27
N PHE A 271 -7.38 -20.07 -0.20
CA PHE A 271 -6.69 -20.60 0.98
C PHE A 271 -7.48 -21.72 1.66
N LEU A 272 -8.80 -21.56 1.82
CA LEU A 272 -9.64 -22.63 2.37
C LEU A 272 -9.58 -23.91 1.50
N THR A 273 -9.64 -23.77 0.17
CA THR A 273 -9.52 -24.92 -0.75
C THR A 273 -8.16 -25.61 -0.60
N HIS A 274 -7.08 -24.84 -0.44
CA HIS A 274 -5.74 -25.38 -0.20
C HIS A 274 -5.69 -26.19 1.11
N ASP A 275 -6.20 -25.62 2.21
CA ASP A 275 -6.18 -26.28 3.52
C ASP A 275 -7.00 -27.57 3.53
N LEU A 276 -8.17 -27.57 2.90
CA LEU A 276 -9.00 -28.78 2.72
C LEU A 276 -8.29 -29.85 1.87
N GLY A 277 -7.56 -29.45 0.84
CA GLY A 277 -6.77 -30.37 0.01
C GLY A 277 -5.65 -31.04 0.80
N LEU A 278 -4.97 -30.29 1.66
CA LEU A 278 -3.92 -30.81 2.53
C LEU A 278 -4.49 -31.75 3.60
N GLU A 279 -5.61 -31.39 4.22
CA GLU A 279 -6.30 -32.22 5.20
C GLU A 279 -6.75 -33.56 4.58
N PHE A 280 -7.38 -33.51 3.40
CA PHE A 280 -7.76 -34.72 2.65
C PHE A 280 -6.57 -35.64 2.42
N LEU A 281 -5.44 -35.10 1.95
CA LEU A 281 -4.23 -35.87 1.70
C LEU A 281 -3.70 -36.57 2.96
N ASN A 282 -3.69 -35.87 4.08
CA ASN A 282 -3.22 -36.45 5.33
C ASN A 282 -4.12 -37.60 5.78
N LEU A 283 -5.45 -37.39 5.71
CA LEU A 283 -6.44 -38.39 6.11
C LEU A 283 -6.38 -39.64 5.22
N ILE A 284 -6.27 -39.48 3.90
CA ILE A 284 -6.21 -40.64 3.00
C ILE A 284 -4.90 -41.41 3.12
N ASN A 285 -3.79 -40.72 3.39
CA ASN A 285 -2.50 -41.36 3.61
C ASN A 285 -2.52 -42.19 4.91
N MET A 286 -3.14 -41.68 5.99
CA MET A 286 -3.38 -42.44 7.21
C MET A 286 -4.27 -43.66 6.93
N GLN A 287 -5.41 -43.46 6.26
CA GLN A 287 -6.37 -44.53 5.97
C GLN A 287 -5.77 -45.67 5.14
N LEU A 288 -5.01 -45.34 4.09
CA LEU A 288 -4.36 -46.34 3.25
C LEU A 288 -3.24 -47.07 4.00
N ASN A 289 -2.51 -46.38 4.88
CA ASN A 289 -1.50 -47.00 5.72
C ASN A 289 -2.14 -48.00 6.70
N ASP A 290 -3.26 -47.64 7.33
CA ASP A 290 -4.00 -48.51 8.24
C ASP A 290 -4.58 -49.73 7.52
N GLU A 291 -5.12 -49.56 6.30
CA GLU A 291 -5.58 -50.68 5.47
C GLU A 291 -4.44 -51.61 5.04
N VAL A 292 -3.27 -51.06 4.71
CA VAL A 292 -2.09 -51.86 4.36
C VAL A 292 -1.61 -52.65 5.58
N GLN A 293 -1.56 -52.04 6.76
CA GLN A 293 -1.20 -52.74 8.01
C GLN A 293 -2.22 -53.84 8.36
N TYR A 294 -3.51 -53.56 8.19
CA TYR A 294 -4.57 -54.54 8.40
C TYR A 294 -4.42 -55.74 7.44
N ILE A 295 -4.23 -55.50 6.15
CA ILE A 295 -4.04 -56.57 5.15
C ILE A 295 -2.75 -57.35 5.42
N ILE A 296 -1.66 -56.70 5.85
CA ILE A 296 -0.41 -57.39 6.23
C ILE A 296 -0.70 -58.35 7.38
N LYS A 297 -1.35 -57.88 8.45
CA LYS A 297 -1.71 -58.69 9.62
C LYS A 297 -2.65 -59.85 9.27
N GLU A 298 -3.69 -59.61 8.47
CA GLU A 298 -4.62 -60.63 8.00
C GLU A 298 -3.93 -61.66 7.07
N SER A 299 -2.97 -61.22 6.25
CA SER A 299 -2.18 -62.10 5.37
C SER A 299 -1.10 -62.91 6.10
N GLU A 300 -0.59 -62.41 7.23
CA GLU A 300 0.28 -63.13 8.15
C GLU A 300 -0.50 -64.20 8.93
N GLU A 301 -1.78 -63.94 9.23
CA GLU A 301 -2.71 -64.90 9.85
C GLU A 301 -3.28 -65.93 8.84
N LEU A 302 -3.43 -65.56 7.56
CA LEU A 302 -3.91 -66.41 6.46
C LEU A 302 -2.81 -66.66 5.43
N ASN A 303 -1.99 -67.69 5.64
CA ASN A 303 -0.91 -68.04 4.73
C ASN A 303 -1.38 -68.21 3.25
N GLY A 304 -0.97 -67.27 2.41
CA GLY A 304 -0.63 -67.51 1.00
C GLY A 304 -1.74 -67.39 -0.04
N LYS A 305 -2.35 -66.21 -0.21
CA LYS A 305 -2.94 -65.80 -1.50
C LYS A 305 -2.62 -64.35 -1.81
N GLY A 306 -1.62 -64.13 -2.66
CA GLY A 306 -1.19 -62.80 -3.05
C GLY A 306 -2.17 -62.10 -3.99
N ALA A 307 -2.82 -61.03 -3.51
CA ALA A 307 -3.29 -59.80 -4.19
C ALA A 307 -4.28 -59.06 -3.24
N PRO A 308 -4.34 -57.71 -3.11
CA PRO A 308 -4.31 -56.67 -4.14
C PRO A 308 -3.47 -55.41 -3.77
N VAL A 309 -2.35 -55.58 -3.05
CA VAL A 309 -1.52 -54.46 -2.53
C VAL A 309 -1.00 -53.52 -3.64
N LYS A 310 -0.71 -54.05 -4.85
CA LYS A 310 -0.23 -53.24 -5.98
C LYS A 310 -1.25 -52.23 -6.51
N GLU A 311 -2.53 -52.59 -6.53
CA GLU A 311 -3.61 -51.76 -7.08
C GLU A 311 -3.90 -50.57 -6.15
N LYS A 312 -3.94 -50.83 -4.83
CA LYS A 312 -4.05 -49.78 -3.79
C LYS A 312 -2.85 -48.83 -3.79
N SER A 313 -1.64 -49.36 -3.95
CA SER A 313 -0.42 -48.54 -4.13
C SER A 313 -0.52 -47.65 -5.37
N GLN A 314 -1.10 -48.12 -6.47
CA GLN A 314 -1.21 -47.33 -7.69
C GLN A 314 -2.26 -46.22 -7.55
N GLN A 315 -3.44 -46.51 -6.97
CA GLN A 315 -4.43 -45.48 -6.64
C GLN A 315 -3.85 -44.39 -5.71
N LEU A 316 -3.05 -44.77 -4.71
CA LEU A 316 -2.35 -43.79 -3.87
C LEU A 316 -1.37 -42.93 -4.67
N LYS A 317 -0.60 -43.51 -5.59
CA LYS A 317 0.32 -42.76 -6.45
C LYS A 317 -0.39 -41.79 -7.39
N ASP A 318 -1.49 -42.22 -8.00
CA ASP A 318 -2.26 -41.39 -8.92
C ASP A 318 -2.92 -40.22 -8.17
N LEU A 319 -3.40 -40.46 -6.95
CA LEU A 319 -3.96 -39.43 -6.08
C LEU A 319 -2.90 -38.46 -5.55
N ILE A 320 -1.72 -38.97 -5.15
CA ILE A 320 -0.57 -38.13 -4.76
C ILE A 320 -0.14 -37.27 -5.95
N HIS A 321 -0.04 -37.83 -7.15
CA HIS A 321 0.31 -37.09 -8.36
C HIS A 321 -0.74 -36.03 -8.70
N PHE A 322 -2.03 -36.38 -8.63
CA PHE A 322 -3.11 -35.43 -8.83
C PHE A 322 -3.06 -34.29 -7.81
N HIS A 323 -2.90 -34.58 -6.53
CA HIS A 323 -2.75 -33.55 -5.51
C HIS A 323 -1.48 -32.72 -5.72
N GLN A 324 -0.34 -33.32 -6.04
CA GLN A 324 0.89 -32.58 -6.34
C GLN A 324 0.69 -31.61 -7.52
N ASN A 325 -0.05 -32.04 -8.55
CA ASN A 325 -0.43 -31.19 -9.66
C ASN A 325 -1.37 -30.06 -9.23
N GLN A 326 -2.40 -30.33 -8.42
CA GLN A 326 -3.28 -29.28 -7.88
C GLN A 326 -2.54 -28.31 -6.95
N LYS A 327 -1.63 -28.80 -6.10
CA LYS A 327 -0.77 -28.00 -5.23
C LYS A 327 0.14 -27.08 -6.05
N GLN A 328 0.71 -27.60 -7.14
CA GLN A 328 1.51 -26.78 -8.05
C GLN A 328 0.66 -25.70 -8.69
N ARG A 329 -0.52 -26.04 -9.22
CA ARG A 329 -1.46 -25.07 -9.79
C ARG A 329 -1.86 -23.98 -8.80
N ILE A 330 -2.17 -24.34 -7.54
CA ILE A 330 -2.49 -23.35 -6.49
C ILE A 330 -1.32 -22.39 -6.28
N ARG A 331 -0.09 -22.90 -6.13
CA ARG A 331 1.10 -22.05 -5.98
C ARG A 331 1.35 -21.16 -7.20
N ASP A 332 1.15 -21.69 -8.40
CA ASP A 332 1.30 -20.94 -9.65
C ASP A 332 0.26 -19.79 -9.69
N TYR A 333 -0.99 -20.04 -9.26
CA TYR A 333 -2.01 -18.99 -9.14
C TYR A 333 -1.72 -17.97 -8.02
N GLU A 334 -1.18 -18.40 -6.88
CA GLU A 334 -0.75 -17.50 -5.79
C GLU A 334 0.36 -16.55 -6.24
N ASP A 335 1.35 -17.06 -6.97
CA ASP A 335 2.45 -16.25 -7.52
C ASP A 335 1.95 -15.26 -8.59
N ILE A 336 1.09 -15.71 -9.52
CA ILE A 336 0.43 -14.84 -10.50
C ILE A 336 -0.35 -13.74 -9.79
N LEU A 337 -1.08 -14.07 -8.73
CA LEU A 337 -1.88 -13.11 -7.98
C LEU A 337 -1.00 -12.09 -7.26
N TYR A 338 0.06 -12.53 -6.59
CA TYR A 338 1.02 -11.64 -5.94
C TYR A 338 1.57 -10.60 -6.93
N LYS A 339 1.96 -11.05 -8.12
CA LYS A 339 2.46 -10.18 -9.20
C LYS A 339 1.38 -9.24 -9.75
N ILE A 340 0.14 -9.72 -9.92
CA ILE A 340 -1.00 -8.89 -10.35
C ILE A 340 -1.30 -7.78 -9.33
N ILE A 341 -1.27 -8.10 -8.04
CA ILE A 341 -1.48 -7.12 -6.96
C ILE A 341 -0.40 -6.04 -7.02
N GLN A 342 0.87 -6.44 -7.13
CA GLN A 342 1.96 -5.47 -7.25
C GLN A 342 1.79 -4.59 -8.49
N PHE A 343 1.45 -5.18 -9.64
CA PHE A 343 1.20 -4.44 -10.86
C PHE A 343 0.09 -3.39 -10.68
N HIS A 344 -1.04 -3.78 -10.09
CA HIS A 344 -2.16 -2.86 -9.84
C HIS A 344 -1.81 -1.77 -8.83
N GLN A 345 -1.06 -2.07 -7.78
CA GLN A 345 -0.59 -1.07 -6.81
C GLN A 345 0.27 0.00 -7.47
N VAL A 346 1.26 -0.42 -8.28
CA VAL A 346 2.14 0.50 -9.02
C VAL A 346 1.34 1.31 -10.04
N ARG A 347 0.40 0.67 -10.75
CA ARG A 347 -0.48 1.35 -11.71
C ARG A 347 -1.40 2.36 -11.04
N GLU A 348 -1.93 2.06 -9.85
CA GLU A 348 -2.75 2.99 -9.09
C GLU A 348 -1.93 4.20 -8.62
N GLU A 349 -0.69 3.97 -8.15
CA GLU A 349 0.23 5.05 -7.79
C GLU A 349 0.53 5.96 -8.99
N LEU A 350 0.83 5.37 -10.16
CA LEU A 350 0.98 6.12 -11.42
C LEU A 350 -0.28 6.92 -11.76
N GLY A 351 -1.45 6.30 -11.67
CA GLY A 351 -2.73 6.97 -11.91
C GLY A 351 -2.99 8.15 -10.95
N ARG A 352 -2.60 8.03 -9.68
CA ARG A 352 -2.66 9.13 -8.71
C ARG A 352 -1.70 10.24 -9.07
N LEU A 353 -0.49 9.93 -9.53
CA LEU A 353 0.49 10.92 -9.97
C LEU A 353 0.04 11.66 -11.23
N PHE A 354 -0.60 10.97 -12.19
CA PHE A 354 -1.18 11.60 -13.38
C PHE A 354 -2.36 12.52 -13.04
N LYS A 355 -3.23 12.11 -12.11
CA LYS A 355 -4.39 12.91 -11.67
C LYS A 355 -4.03 14.00 -10.66
N SER A 356 -2.87 13.92 -10.02
CA SER A 356 -2.49 14.86 -8.97
C SER A 356 -2.53 16.28 -9.52
N ARG A 357 -3.35 17.14 -8.90
CA ARG A 357 -3.58 18.55 -9.25
C ARG A 357 -2.32 19.42 -9.25
N GLU A 358 -1.18 18.89 -8.81
CA GLU A 358 0.14 19.45 -9.11
C GLU A 358 0.44 19.53 -10.63
N LEU A 359 -0.39 18.88 -11.46
CA LEU A 359 -0.48 19.06 -12.91
C LEU A 359 -1.42 20.19 -13.36
N GLU A 360 -1.85 21.09 -12.48
CA GLU A 360 -2.01 22.47 -12.95
C GLU A 360 -0.59 22.96 -13.28
N PHE A 361 -0.08 22.54 -14.45
CA PHE A 361 0.64 23.44 -15.33
C PHE A 361 -0.15 24.72 -15.22
N PRO A 362 0.34 25.75 -14.52
CA PRO A 362 -0.46 26.93 -14.36
C PRO A 362 -0.69 27.42 -15.80
N GLU A 363 -1.93 27.28 -16.29
CA GLU A 363 -2.35 27.79 -17.60
C GLU A 363 -2.06 29.30 -17.68
N GLN A 364 -1.77 29.89 -16.53
CA GLN A 364 -1.08 31.13 -16.38
C GLN A 364 0.16 30.88 -15.51
N THR A 365 1.34 30.87 -16.12
CA THR A 365 2.54 31.42 -15.49
C THR A 365 2.21 32.85 -15.05
N GLU A 366 1.47 33.01 -13.95
CA GLU A 366 1.55 34.20 -13.12
C GLU A 366 3.03 34.43 -12.91
N GLU A 367 3.46 35.64 -13.29
CA GLU A 367 4.84 36.03 -13.46
C GLU A 367 5.71 35.46 -12.34
N MET A 368 6.45 34.40 -12.65
CA MET A 368 7.47 33.89 -11.75
C MET A 368 8.55 34.97 -11.66
N ASN A 369 8.44 35.76 -10.60
CA ASN A 369 9.24 36.96 -10.39
C ASN A 369 10.60 36.65 -9.76
N ASP A 370 10.89 35.39 -9.43
CA ASP A 370 12.09 34.99 -8.68
C ASP A 370 12.75 33.73 -9.27
N ALA A 371 14.06 33.83 -9.53
CA ALA A 371 14.90 32.73 -10.01
C ALA A 371 14.96 31.57 -9.00
N HIS A 372 14.91 31.85 -7.70
CA HIS A 372 14.97 30.81 -6.68
C HIS A 372 13.73 29.90 -6.73
N ASN A 373 12.54 30.50 -6.78
CA ASN A 373 11.28 29.77 -6.92
C ASN A 373 11.24 28.95 -8.21
N ALA A 374 11.75 29.50 -9.32
CA ALA A 374 11.88 28.77 -10.58
C ALA A 374 12.76 27.54 -10.49
N GLN A 375 13.90 27.67 -9.81
CA GLN A 375 14.83 26.57 -9.62
C GLN A 375 14.25 25.48 -8.71
N VAL A 376 13.52 25.84 -7.66
CA VAL A 376 12.85 24.89 -6.76
C VAL A 376 11.77 24.10 -7.50
N LEU A 377 10.92 24.79 -8.28
CA LEU A 377 9.87 24.14 -9.09
C LEU A 377 10.47 23.22 -10.15
N LEU A 378 11.55 23.64 -10.82
CA LEU A 378 12.26 22.80 -11.80
C LEU A 378 12.81 21.52 -11.16
N ARG A 379 13.43 21.62 -9.98
CA ARG A 379 13.94 20.46 -9.23
C ARG A 379 12.81 19.52 -8.82
N ARG A 380 11.68 20.06 -8.34
CA ARG A 380 10.51 19.27 -7.96
C ARG A 380 9.90 18.55 -9.17
N SER A 381 9.77 19.24 -10.30
CA SER A 381 9.27 18.67 -11.56
C SER A 381 10.16 17.52 -12.04
N ARG A 382 11.49 17.70 -12.07
CA ARG A 382 12.45 16.64 -12.43
C ARG A 382 12.40 15.44 -11.48
N ALA A 383 12.33 15.68 -10.17
CA ALA A 383 12.23 14.60 -9.18
C ALA A 383 10.93 13.79 -9.37
N LYS A 384 9.81 14.46 -9.65
CA LYS A 384 8.53 13.81 -9.94
C LYS A 384 8.58 13.01 -11.24
N GLN A 385 9.17 13.56 -12.30
CA GLN A 385 9.38 12.85 -13.56
C GLN A 385 10.23 11.59 -13.36
N ALA A 386 11.33 11.67 -12.60
CA ALA A 386 12.16 10.51 -12.29
C ALA A 386 11.39 9.42 -11.50
N HIS A 387 10.52 9.82 -10.57
CA HIS A 387 9.66 8.90 -9.82
C HIS A 387 8.66 8.19 -10.75
N ILE A 388 7.99 8.95 -11.63
CA ILE A 388 7.06 8.39 -12.62
C ILE A 388 7.78 7.46 -13.59
N ASP A 389 8.96 7.82 -14.08
CA ASP A 389 9.75 6.97 -14.97
C ASP A 389 10.17 5.66 -14.29
N HIS A 390 10.48 5.71 -12.99
CA HIS A 390 10.78 4.52 -12.20
C HIS A 390 9.56 3.60 -12.06
N LEU A 391 8.42 4.16 -11.64
CA LEU A 391 7.18 3.41 -11.49
C LEU A 391 6.68 2.85 -12.83
N HIS A 392 6.82 3.60 -13.93
CA HIS A 392 6.46 3.13 -15.27
C HIS A 392 7.30 1.90 -15.66
N LYS A 393 8.62 1.95 -15.47
CA LYS A 393 9.49 0.78 -15.72
C LYS A 393 9.10 -0.41 -14.86
N LEU A 394 8.78 -0.17 -13.58
CA LEU A 394 8.35 -1.22 -12.66
C LEU A 394 7.00 -1.82 -13.09
N ALA A 395 6.04 -1.01 -13.52
CA ALA A 395 4.75 -1.47 -14.03
C ALA A 395 4.92 -2.33 -15.29
N LEU A 396 5.79 -1.93 -16.21
CA LEU A 396 6.11 -2.72 -17.40
C LEU A 396 6.76 -4.06 -17.04
N SER A 397 7.74 -4.07 -16.13
CA SER A 397 8.39 -5.33 -15.72
C SER A 397 7.41 -6.27 -15.03
N LEU A 398 6.60 -5.76 -14.10
CA LEU A 398 5.57 -6.55 -13.41
C LEU A 398 4.51 -7.07 -14.39
N GLY A 399 4.09 -6.25 -15.35
CA GLY A 399 3.16 -6.66 -16.39
C GLY A 399 3.71 -7.78 -17.27
N VAL A 400 4.96 -7.67 -17.72
CA VAL A 400 5.65 -8.72 -18.49
C VAL A 400 5.80 -10.00 -17.67
N ASP A 401 6.13 -9.88 -16.38
CA ASP A 401 6.25 -11.02 -15.47
C ASP A 401 4.91 -11.74 -15.27
N VAL A 402 3.81 -10.98 -15.13
CA VAL A 402 2.45 -11.56 -15.05
C VAL A 402 2.11 -12.25 -16.36
N ILE A 403 2.32 -11.63 -17.52
CA ILE A 403 2.06 -12.24 -18.84
C ILE A 403 2.85 -13.55 -18.99
N SER A 404 4.12 -13.55 -18.63
CA SER A 404 5.00 -14.72 -18.71
C SER A 404 4.53 -15.85 -17.77
N SER A 405 4.05 -15.50 -16.59
CA SER A 405 3.55 -16.46 -15.59
C SER A 405 2.21 -17.06 -16.02
N VAL A 406 1.33 -16.24 -16.60
CA VAL A 406 0.01 -16.65 -17.14
C VAL A 406 0.13 -17.56 -18.36
N GLN A 407 1.18 -17.41 -19.17
CA GLN A 407 1.40 -18.24 -20.36
C GLN A 407 1.96 -19.64 -20.05
N GLN A 408 2.24 -19.97 -18.78
CA GLN A 408 2.73 -21.30 -18.42
C GLN A 408 1.67 -22.40 -18.61
N PRO A 409 2.07 -23.65 -18.94
CA PRO A 409 1.15 -24.74 -19.25
C PRO A 409 0.12 -25.06 -18.15
N ASN A 410 0.45 -24.79 -16.89
CA ASN A 410 -0.39 -25.08 -15.73
C ASN A 410 -1.46 -24.00 -15.48
N CYS A 411 -1.33 -22.84 -16.12
CA CYS A 411 -2.11 -21.61 -15.89
C CYS A 411 -2.93 -21.22 -17.13
N SER A 412 -3.44 -22.21 -17.86
CA SER A 412 -4.36 -21.98 -18.97
C SER A 412 -5.64 -21.32 -18.46
N ASN A 413 -5.81 -19.99 -18.61
CA ASN A 413 -7.08 -19.29 -18.89
C ASN A 413 -7.12 -17.77 -18.60
N ILE A 414 -6.04 -17.14 -18.13
CA ILE A 414 -6.00 -15.67 -18.05
C ILE A 414 -5.60 -15.11 -19.43
N SER A 415 -6.42 -14.21 -19.97
CA SER A 415 -6.16 -13.61 -21.28
C SER A 415 -5.00 -12.62 -21.17
N ALA A 416 -3.78 -13.07 -21.50
CA ALA A 416 -2.59 -12.24 -21.63
C ALA A 416 -2.83 -11.00 -22.52
N LYS A 417 -3.77 -11.11 -23.46
CA LYS A 417 -4.19 -10.02 -24.36
C LYS A 417 -4.78 -8.81 -23.62
N ASN A 418 -5.53 -9.01 -22.54
CA ASN A 418 -6.12 -7.90 -21.77
C ASN A 418 -5.03 -7.14 -21.01
N LEU A 419 -4.14 -7.86 -20.33
CA LEU A 419 -3.03 -7.24 -19.62
C LEU A 419 -2.09 -6.50 -20.59
N GLN A 420 -1.84 -7.08 -21.76
CA GLN A 420 -1.07 -6.42 -22.82
C GLN A 420 -1.72 -5.10 -23.25
N GLN A 421 -3.05 -5.07 -23.48
CA GLN A 421 -3.75 -3.83 -23.81
C GLN A 421 -3.68 -2.78 -22.70
N GLN A 422 -3.73 -3.19 -21.43
CA GLN A 422 -3.56 -2.27 -20.31
C GLN A 422 -2.13 -1.72 -20.21
N LEU A 423 -1.12 -2.52 -20.56
CA LEU A 423 0.27 -2.06 -20.65
C LEU A 423 0.45 -1.07 -21.80
N ASP A 424 -0.12 -1.36 -22.97
CA ASP A 424 -0.07 -0.48 -24.13
C ASP A 424 -0.75 0.88 -23.84
N MET A 425 -1.89 0.85 -23.14
CA MET A 425 -2.60 2.06 -22.69
C MET A 425 -1.77 2.85 -21.66
N LEU A 426 -1.20 2.16 -20.67
CA LEU A 426 -0.33 2.79 -19.67
C LEU A 426 0.92 3.42 -20.31
N GLU A 427 1.51 2.75 -21.30
CA GLU A 427 2.64 3.27 -22.07
C GLU A 427 2.24 4.54 -22.85
N GLY A 428 1.07 4.53 -23.48
CA GLY A 428 0.48 5.72 -24.13
C GLY A 428 0.25 6.89 -23.17
N ASP A 429 -0.33 6.65 -22.00
CA ASP A 429 -0.54 7.66 -20.95
C ASP A 429 0.81 8.22 -20.45
N CYS A 430 1.78 7.35 -20.20
CA CYS A 430 3.13 7.75 -19.77
C CYS A 430 3.83 8.61 -20.83
N LEU A 431 3.72 8.27 -22.12
CA LEU A 431 4.30 9.05 -23.21
C LEU A 431 3.65 10.43 -23.32
N THR A 432 2.33 10.50 -23.21
CA THR A 432 1.58 11.77 -23.25
C THR A 432 1.97 12.66 -22.07
N TRP A 433 2.02 12.08 -20.87
CA TRP A 433 2.44 12.78 -19.67
C TRP A 433 3.88 13.26 -19.76
N ARG A 434 4.80 12.42 -20.27
CA ARG A 434 6.20 12.79 -20.47
C ARG A 434 6.35 13.96 -21.43
N ALA A 435 5.64 13.94 -22.56
CA ALA A 435 5.66 15.05 -23.51
C ALA A 435 5.21 16.37 -22.86
N GLN A 436 4.12 16.32 -22.09
CA GLN A 436 3.64 17.46 -21.31
C GLN A 436 4.68 17.92 -20.28
N ALA A 437 5.24 17.00 -19.49
CA ALA A 437 6.25 17.31 -18.48
C ALA A 437 7.50 17.97 -19.10
N GLU A 438 7.96 17.49 -20.25
CA GLU A 438 9.07 18.07 -21.01
C GLU A 438 8.74 19.48 -21.53
N ASP A 439 7.51 19.72 -21.99
CA ASP A 439 7.03 21.06 -22.33
C ASP A 439 7.04 21.99 -21.09
N HIS A 440 6.61 21.49 -19.92
CA HIS A 440 6.67 22.23 -18.66
C HIS A 440 8.09 22.60 -18.30
N GLU A 441 8.99 21.61 -18.34
CA GLU A 441 10.38 21.77 -17.92
C GLU A 441 11.08 22.79 -18.82
N ARG A 442 10.82 22.73 -20.13
CA ARG A 442 11.30 23.74 -21.09
C ARG A 442 10.75 25.13 -20.76
N ALA A 443 9.47 25.26 -20.41
CA ALA A 443 8.89 26.54 -20.02
C ALA A 443 9.50 27.09 -18.72
N LEU A 444 9.67 26.25 -17.69
CA LEU A 444 10.32 26.62 -16.43
C LEU A 444 11.79 27.00 -16.62
N THR A 445 12.53 26.27 -17.46
CA THR A 445 13.94 26.55 -17.77
C THR A 445 14.07 27.91 -18.43
N ARG A 446 13.22 28.22 -19.43
CA ARG A 446 13.16 29.55 -20.03
C ARG A 446 12.85 30.63 -18.99
N SER A 447 11.87 30.39 -18.11
CA SER A 447 11.53 31.35 -17.06
C SER A 447 12.68 31.60 -16.08
N LEU A 448 13.45 30.56 -15.73
CA LEU A 448 14.64 30.67 -14.89
C LEU A 448 15.73 31.50 -15.58
N GLU A 449 16.03 31.22 -16.84
CA GLU A 449 17.01 31.98 -17.63
C GLU A 449 16.62 33.46 -17.75
N PHE A 450 15.32 33.75 -17.89
CA PHE A 450 14.80 35.12 -17.92
C PHE A 450 15.08 35.83 -16.59
N CYS A 451 14.78 35.20 -15.45
CA CYS A 451 15.01 35.78 -14.13
C CYS A 451 16.50 36.03 -13.89
N ILE A 452 17.36 35.05 -14.21
CA ILE A 452 18.82 35.20 -14.08
C ILE A 452 19.32 36.40 -14.90
N THR A 453 18.88 36.53 -16.14
CA THR A 453 19.30 37.62 -17.02
C THR A 453 18.79 38.98 -16.54
N ARG A 454 17.54 39.05 -16.06
CA ARG A 454 16.98 40.26 -15.44
C ARG A 454 17.76 40.69 -14.20
N ASP A 455 18.16 39.75 -13.36
CA ASP A 455 18.90 40.01 -12.14
C ASP A 455 20.35 40.45 -12.48
N GLU A 456 20.99 39.84 -13.49
CA GLU A 456 22.28 40.27 -14.06
C GLU A 456 22.20 41.74 -14.57
N ILE A 457 21.16 42.11 -15.32
CA ILE A 457 20.95 43.50 -15.79
C ILE A 457 20.77 44.45 -14.61
N SER A 458 20.04 44.03 -13.57
CA SER A 458 19.81 44.83 -12.37
C SER A 458 21.11 45.07 -11.59
N GLU A 459 21.99 44.07 -11.49
CA GLU A 459 23.32 44.19 -10.87
C GLU A 459 24.23 45.15 -11.68
N LEU A 460 24.19 45.07 -13.02
CA LEU A 460 24.92 45.99 -13.89
C LEU A 460 24.43 47.43 -13.72
N LYS A 461 23.11 47.64 -13.62
CA LYS A 461 22.50 48.94 -13.36
C LYS A 461 22.94 49.52 -12.01
N GLU A 462 23.01 48.70 -10.97
CA GLU A 462 23.46 49.15 -9.65
C GLU A 462 24.98 49.45 -9.64
N SER A 463 25.78 48.61 -10.31
CA SER A 463 27.20 48.85 -10.53
C SER A 463 27.46 50.18 -11.25
N PHE A 464 26.68 50.49 -12.28
CA PHE A 464 26.74 51.77 -12.99
C PHE A 464 26.42 52.95 -12.06
N LYS A 465 25.33 52.88 -11.28
CA LYS A 465 24.96 53.94 -10.33
C LYS A 465 26.10 54.23 -9.35
N GLU A 466 26.73 53.19 -8.81
CA GLU A 466 27.84 53.32 -7.87
C GLU A 466 29.08 53.94 -8.52
N ILE A 467 29.45 53.52 -9.74
CA ILE A 467 30.54 54.15 -10.52
C ILE A 467 30.24 55.63 -10.75
N LYS A 468 29.04 55.95 -11.26
CA LYS A 468 28.59 57.32 -11.55
C LYS A 468 28.64 58.20 -10.30
N LYS A 469 28.14 57.71 -9.17
CA LYS A 469 28.16 58.41 -7.87
C LYS A 469 29.59 58.68 -7.40
N LYS A 470 30.46 57.67 -7.42
CA LYS A 470 31.85 57.81 -6.98
C LYS A 470 32.66 58.77 -7.86
N PHE A 471 32.46 58.71 -9.18
CA PHE A 471 33.09 59.65 -10.10
C PHE A 471 32.58 61.08 -9.91
N ASN A 472 31.27 61.29 -9.76
CA ASN A 472 30.72 62.62 -9.50
C ASN A 472 31.26 63.22 -8.21
N ASN A 473 31.40 62.40 -7.16
CA ASN A 473 32.05 62.81 -5.91
C ASN A 473 33.52 63.16 -6.11
N LEU A 474 34.28 62.38 -6.89
CA LEU A 474 35.67 62.67 -7.25
C LEU A 474 35.78 64.03 -7.96
N LYS A 475 34.95 64.26 -8.99
CA LYS A 475 34.90 65.52 -9.75
C LYS A 475 34.57 66.70 -8.83
N PHE A 476 33.55 66.57 -8.00
CA PHE A 476 33.12 67.60 -7.05
C PHE A 476 34.19 67.91 -6.00
N ASN A 477 34.83 66.88 -5.44
CA ASN A 477 35.88 67.05 -4.45
C ASN A 477 37.08 67.80 -5.03
N TYR A 478 37.44 67.54 -6.29
CA TYR A 478 38.51 68.24 -6.96
C TYR A 478 38.17 69.71 -7.24
N THR A 479 36.96 70.00 -7.72
CA THR A 479 36.54 71.39 -7.98
C THR A 479 36.44 72.23 -6.72
N LYS A 480 36.11 71.61 -5.57
CA LYS A 480 36.06 72.27 -4.26
C LYS A 480 37.44 72.60 -3.66
N LYS A 481 38.52 71.98 -4.14
CA LYS A 481 39.87 72.27 -3.63
C LYS A 481 40.24 73.73 -3.89
N ASN A 482 40.86 74.36 -2.90
CA ASN A 482 41.41 75.70 -3.06
C ASN A 482 42.52 75.70 -4.14
N GLU A 483 42.77 76.87 -4.74
CA GLU A 483 43.69 77.02 -5.88
C GLU A 483 45.13 76.56 -5.53
N LYS A 484 45.59 76.79 -4.30
CA LYS A 484 46.90 76.32 -3.79
C LYS A 484 47.02 74.79 -3.72
N ALA A 485 45.93 74.07 -3.49
CA ALA A 485 45.89 72.60 -3.43
C ALA A 485 45.65 71.94 -4.80
N ARG A 486 45.41 72.73 -5.87
CA ARG A 486 45.30 72.28 -7.27
C ARG A 486 46.61 72.46 -8.03
N ASN A 487 47.73 72.10 -7.41
CA ASN A 487 49.03 72.08 -8.07
C ASN A 487 49.14 70.92 -9.08
N LEU A 488 50.17 70.95 -9.93
CA LEU A 488 50.40 69.96 -11.00
C LEU A 488 50.40 68.51 -10.47
N LYS A 489 50.96 68.26 -9.28
CA LYS A 489 50.94 66.93 -8.65
C LYS A 489 49.52 66.46 -8.31
N ALA A 490 48.68 67.34 -7.77
CA ALA A 490 47.29 67.02 -7.46
C ALA A 490 46.44 66.83 -8.71
N LEU A 491 46.74 67.55 -9.79
CA LEU A 491 46.10 67.40 -11.10
C LEU A 491 46.49 66.08 -11.77
N LYS A 492 47.78 65.72 -11.79
CA LYS A 492 48.28 64.41 -12.24
C LYS A 492 47.60 63.26 -11.50
N TYR A 493 47.44 63.38 -10.19
CA TYR A 493 46.69 62.40 -9.40
C TYR A 493 45.19 62.34 -9.75
N GLN A 494 44.56 63.50 -9.98
CA GLN A 494 43.16 63.57 -10.40
C GLN A 494 42.95 62.89 -11.76
N ILE A 495 43.85 63.14 -12.70
CA ILE A 495 43.90 62.50 -14.01
C ILE A 495 43.97 60.97 -13.88
N GLN A 496 44.91 60.46 -13.09
CA GLN A 496 45.03 59.01 -12.83
C GLN A 496 43.75 58.41 -12.23
N GLN A 497 43.08 59.12 -11.31
CA GLN A 497 41.82 58.67 -10.74
C GLN A 497 40.69 58.64 -11.78
N VAL A 498 40.64 59.63 -12.68
CA VAL A 498 39.68 59.65 -13.79
C VAL A 498 39.94 58.49 -14.75
N ASP A 499 41.20 58.21 -15.09
CA ASP A 499 41.59 57.07 -15.94
C ASP A 499 41.15 55.73 -15.32
N MET A 500 41.35 55.55 -14.02
CA MET A 500 40.84 54.37 -13.30
C MET A 500 39.31 54.23 -13.40
N TYR A 501 38.54 55.33 -13.35
CA TYR A 501 37.08 55.26 -13.51
C TYR A 501 36.67 55.00 -14.97
N ALA A 502 37.43 55.52 -15.94
CA ALA A 502 37.23 55.19 -17.36
C ALA A 502 37.45 53.69 -17.61
N GLU A 503 38.51 53.10 -17.04
CA GLU A 503 38.76 51.65 -17.09
C GLU A 503 37.62 50.84 -16.45
N LYS A 504 37.11 51.27 -15.29
CA LYS A 504 35.95 50.64 -14.63
C LYS A 504 34.70 50.69 -15.51
N LEU A 505 34.48 51.80 -16.22
CA LEU A 505 33.35 51.96 -17.13
C LEU A 505 33.50 51.06 -18.37
N GLN A 506 34.72 50.94 -18.91
CA GLN A 506 35.01 50.00 -20.00
C GLN A 506 34.84 48.54 -19.57
N ALA A 507 35.26 48.19 -18.35
CA ALA A 507 35.02 46.87 -17.79
C ALA A 507 33.52 46.58 -17.63
N LEU A 508 32.72 47.58 -17.25
CA LEU A 508 31.26 47.47 -17.19
C LEU A 508 30.66 47.25 -18.58
N LYS A 509 31.08 48.02 -19.60
CA LYS A 509 30.64 47.86 -21.00
C LYS A 509 30.89 46.43 -21.52
N ARG A 510 32.07 45.87 -21.27
CA ARG A 510 32.39 44.46 -21.64
C ARG A 510 31.48 43.45 -20.95
N LYS A 511 31.12 43.69 -19.68
CA LYS A 511 30.17 42.83 -18.96
C LYS A 511 28.75 42.94 -19.53
N MET A 512 28.33 44.15 -19.90
CA MET A 512 27.03 44.38 -20.55
C MET A 512 26.95 43.67 -21.90
N GLU A 513 27.97 43.80 -22.74
CA GLU A 513 28.07 43.11 -24.04
C GLU A 513 28.01 41.58 -23.88
N LYS A 514 28.65 41.03 -22.84
CA LYS A 514 28.56 39.59 -22.53
C LYS A 514 27.13 39.15 -22.23
N VAL A 515 26.38 39.92 -21.44
CA VAL A 515 24.99 39.63 -21.09
C VAL A 515 24.07 39.85 -22.29
N GLU A 516 24.30 40.89 -23.09
CA GLU A 516 23.55 41.18 -24.31
C GLU A 516 23.69 40.04 -25.33
N ASN A 517 24.93 39.62 -25.63
CA ASN A 517 25.19 38.47 -26.50
C ASN A 517 24.48 37.21 -26.01
N LYS A 518 24.53 36.93 -24.70
CA LYS A 518 23.80 35.80 -24.10
C LYS A 518 22.28 35.93 -24.27
N THR A 519 21.75 37.15 -24.20
CA THR A 519 20.31 37.44 -24.32
C THR A 519 19.82 37.26 -25.76
N SER A 520 20.63 37.62 -26.77
CA SER A 520 20.27 37.52 -28.19
C SER A 520 20.11 36.09 -28.71
N PHE A 521 20.57 35.08 -27.97
CA PHE A 521 20.41 33.66 -28.33
C PHE A 521 19.19 32.99 -27.65
N LEU A 522 18.44 33.74 -26.84
CA LEU A 522 17.32 33.18 -26.06
C LEU A 522 16.01 33.38 -26.83
N ASN A 523 15.49 32.29 -27.42
CA ASN A 523 14.17 32.28 -28.07
C ASN A 523 13.05 32.34 -27.02
N TYR A 524 12.68 33.55 -26.59
CA TYR A 524 11.58 33.78 -25.66
C TYR A 524 10.25 33.99 -26.40
N PRO A 525 9.09 33.82 -25.72
CA PRO A 525 7.83 34.37 -26.19
C PRO A 525 7.95 35.89 -26.34
N ASN A 526 7.49 36.40 -27.49
CA ASN A 526 7.76 37.72 -28.10
C ASN A 526 7.64 38.97 -27.20
N ASN A 527 7.10 38.88 -25.98
CA ASN A 527 6.95 40.02 -25.07
C ASN A 527 8.06 40.13 -24.00
N LYS A 528 8.66 39.01 -23.56
CA LYS A 528 9.64 39.03 -22.44
C LYS A 528 11.07 39.37 -22.89
N GLU A 529 11.46 38.91 -24.08
CA GLU A 529 12.74 39.25 -24.69
C GLU A 529 12.89 40.76 -24.88
N ASN A 530 11.82 41.38 -25.39
CA ASN A 530 11.77 42.81 -25.64
C ASN A 530 11.98 43.63 -24.36
N ILE A 531 11.43 43.20 -23.22
CA ILE A 531 11.64 43.87 -21.93
C ILE A 531 13.11 43.84 -21.50
N LEU A 532 13.79 42.70 -21.63
CA LEU A 532 15.22 42.59 -21.27
C LEU A 532 16.11 43.38 -22.23
N LEU A 533 15.86 43.29 -23.53
CA LEU A 533 16.59 44.03 -24.55
C LEU A 533 16.40 45.54 -24.41
N GLU A 534 15.19 45.99 -24.10
CA GLU A 534 14.91 47.40 -23.83
C GLU A 534 15.64 47.89 -22.57
N ALA A 535 15.55 47.14 -21.46
CA ALA A 535 16.26 47.47 -20.23
C ALA A 535 17.79 47.53 -20.42
N MET A 536 18.37 46.61 -21.20
CA MET A 536 19.79 46.62 -21.54
C MET A 536 20.17 47.82 -22.40
N ARG A 537 19.37 48.12 -23.43
CA ARG A 537 19.58 49.25 -24.35
C ARG A 537 19.52 50.59 -23.61
N ASP A 538 18.58 50.74 -22.68
CA ASP A 538 18.47 51.92 -21.84
C ASP A 538 19.69 52.09 -20.94
N LEU A 539 20.17 51.00 -20.31
CA LEU A 539 21.39 51.04 -19.52
C LEU A 539 22.61 51.39 -20.38
N GLN A 540 22.73 50.81 -21.57
CA GLN A 540 23.82 51.07 -22.52
C GLN A 540 23.85 52.54 -22.92
N LYS A 541 22.69 53.11 -23.26
CA LYS A 541 22.56 54.54 -23.55
C LYS A 541 23.05 55.41 -22.39
N HIS A 542 22.62 55.12 -21.16
CA HIS A 542 23.06 55.88 -19.98
C HIS A 542 24.56 55.75 -19.69
N VAL A 543 25.13 54.56 -19.91
CA VAL A 543 26.56 54.31 -19.76
C VAL A 543 27.35 55.08 -20.81
N ASP A 544 26.91 55.11 -22.06
CA ASP A 544 27.57 55.84 -23.15
C ASP A 544 27.48 57.35 -23.00
N GLU A 545 26.32 57.88 -22.57
CA GLU A 545 26.17 59.28 -22.22
C GLU A 545 27.13 59.68 -21.09
N PHE A 546 27.28 58.84 -20.07
CA PHE A 546 28.18 59.10 -18.96
C PHE A 546 29.67 58.95 -19.35
N ASP A 547 30.01 58.00 -20.23
CA ASP A 547 31.35 57.82 -20.77
C ASP A 547 31.84 59.07 -21.51
N LYS A 548 30.94 59.73 -22.26
CA LYS A 548 31.21 61.05 -22.86
C LYS A 548 31.53 62.09 -21.79
N VAL A 549 30.75 62.16 -20.70
CA VAL A 549 31.00 63.08 -19.58
C VAL A 549 32.37 62.83 -18.92
N VAL A 550 32.75 61.56 -18.73
CA VAL A 550 34.06 61.18 -18.18
C VAL A 550 35.18 61.60 -19.14
N THR A 551 35.02 61.32 -20.43
CA THR A 551 36.00 61.65 -21.48
C THR A 551 36.18 63.16 -21.64
N ASP A 552 35.09 63.92 -21.65
CA ASP A 552 35.15 65.38 -21.76
C ASP A 552 35.77 66.01 -20.52
N TYR A 553 35.49 65.47 -19.34
CA TYR A 553 36.16 65.89 -18.11
C TYR A 553 37.66 65.57 -18.15
N ARG A 554 38.05 64.39 -18.65
CA ARG A 554 39.46 64.00 -18.83
C ARG A 554 40.19 64.97 -19.77
N LYS A 555 39.62 65.26 -20.94
CA LYS A 555 40.16 66.23 -21.91
C LYS A 555 40.30 67.63 -21.29
N ASN A 556 39.35 68.06 -20.47
CA ASN A 556 39.44 69.33 -19.76
C ASN A 556 40.62 69.33 -18.75
N LEU A 557 40.85 68.21 -18.06
CA LEU A 557 42.02 68.06 -17.19
C LEU A 557 43.34 68.02 -17.97
N ASP A 558 43.41 67.37 -19.13
CA ASP A 558 44.60 67.39 -20.02
C ASP A 558 44.96 68.82 -20.45
N LEU A 559 43.97 69.58 -20.89
CA LEU A 559 44.16 70.99 -21.25
C LEU A 559 44.61 71.82 -20.04
N THR A 560 44.08 71.52 -18.85
CA THR A 560 44.50 72.18 -17.59
C THR A 560 45.93 71.79 -17.22
N GLU A 561 46.34 70.55 -17.47
CA GLU A 561 47.69 70.06 -17.22
C GLU A 561 48.70 70.75 -18.13
N HIS A 562 48.41 70.80 -19.43
CA HIS A 562 49.24 71.50 -20.41
C HIS A 562 49.38 73.00 -20.08
N LEU A 563 48.26 73.64 -19.71
CA LEU A 563 48.30 75.04 -19.25
C LEU A 563 49.22 75.21 -18.03
N GLN A 564 49.13 74.32 -17.04
CA GLN A 564 49.93 74.38 -15.83
C GLN A 564 51.42 74.12 -16.10
N GLU A 565 51.76 73.19 -16.99
CA GLU A 565 53.13 72.91 -17.42
C GLU A 565 53.75 74.12 -18.14
N LEU A 566 53.02 74.74 -19.08
CA LEU A 566 53.48 75.97 -19.74
C LEU A 566 53.67 77.13 -18.77
N ILE A 567 52.83 77.27 -17.74
CA ILE A 567 52.99 78.30 -16.70
C ILE A 567 54.25 78.05 -15.88
N GLU A 568 54.52 76.81 -15.49
CA GLU A 568 55.73 76.43 -14.75
C GLU A 568 57.00 76.66 -15.60
N GLU A 569 56.98 76.29 -16.89
CA GLU A 569 58.05 76.60 -17.84
C GLU A 569 58.25 78.11 -18.02
N CYS A 570 57.17 78.86 -18.18
CA CYS A 570 57.24 80.31 -18.31
C CYS A 570 57.82 80.95 -17.05
N HIS A 571 57.45 80.46 -15.87
CA HIS A 571 57.97 80.94 -14.59
C HIS A 571 59.46 80.61 -14.44
N PHE A 572 59.87 79.40 -14.78
CA PHE A 572 61.29 79.01 -14.78
C PHE A 572 62.11 79.90 -15.72
N TRP A 573 61.63 80.13 -16.95
CA TRP A 573 62.28 81.03 -17.90
C TRP A 573 62.34 82.46 -17.36
N TYR A 574 61.28 82.94 -16.71
CA TYR A 574 61.27 84.27 -16.10
C TYR A 574 62.36 84.43 -15.05
N GLU A 575 62.52 83.45 -14.16
CA GLU A 575 63.58 83.46 -13.14
C GLU A 575 64.98 83.45 -13.78
N ASP A 576 65.21 82.63 -14.81
CA ASP A 576 66.50 82.58 -15.52
C ASP A 576 66.79 83.86 -16.32
N ALA A 577 65.79 84.41 -17.02
CA ALA A 577 65.89 85.66 -17.74
C ALA A 577 66.15 86.84 -16.79
N SER A 578 65.43 86.91 -15.67
CA SER A 578 65.63 87.90 -14.61
C SER A 578 67.06 87.82 -14.05
N ALA A 579 67.53 86.62 -13.71
CA ALA A 579 68.89 86.40 -13.25
C ALA A 579 69.92 86.82 -14.32
N THR A 580 69.68 86.52 -15.59
CA THR A 580 70.55 86.90 -16.71
C THR A 580 70.60 88.42 -16.91
N VAL A 581 69.47 89.11 -16.89
CA VAL A 581 69.41 90.58 -17.00
C VAL A 581 70.17 91.24 -15.85
N VAL A 582 70.01 90.74 -14.61
CA VAL A 582 70.75 91.23 -13.44
C VAL A 582 72.26 91.01 -13.63
N ARG A 583 72.69 89.83 -14.11
CA ARG A 583 74.11 89.55 -14.42
C ARG A 583 74.66 90.49 -15.49
N VAL A 584 73.95 90.67 -16.60
CA VAL A 584 74.38 91.56 -17.70
C VAL A 584 74.42 93.02 -17.24
N GLY A 585 73.45 93.47 -16.44
CA GLY A 585 73.46 94.80 -15.83
C GLY A 585 74.69 95.04 -14.96
N LYS A 586 75.09 94.03 -14.16
CA LYS A 586 76.32 94.08 -13.36
C LYS A 586 77.57 94.16 -14.24
N TYR A 587 77.72 93.25 -15.22
CA TYR A 587 78.88 93.25 -16.13
C TYR A 587 78.97 94.51 -16.99
N SER A 588 77.83 95.08 -17.39
CA SER A 588 77.78 96.33 -18.16
C SER A 588 78.40 97.49 -17.37
N ALA A 589 78.12 97.58 -16.06
CA ALA A 589 78.71 98.58 -15.18
C ALA A 589 80.24 98.41 -14.98
N GLU A 590 80.78 97.21 -15.21
CA GLU A 590 82.21 96.88 -15.07
C GLU A 590 83.00 97.08 -16.38
N CYS A 591 82.31 97.30 -17.51
CA CYS A 591 82.93 97.45 -18.83
C CYS A 591 83.57 98.85 -18.99
N LYS A 592 84.89 98.91 -19.19
CA LYS A 592 85.66 100.17 -19.36
C LYS A 592 86.02 100.51 -20.81
N THR A 593 85.76 99.60 -21.75
CA THR A 593 86.11 99.75 -23.16
C THR A 593 84.92 99.45 -24.05
N LYS A 594 84.85 100.14 -25.20
CA LYS A 594 83.81 99.94 -26.21
C LYS A 594 83.76 98.48 -26.71
N ALA A 595 84.92 97.85 -26.88
CA ALA A 595 85.02 96.45 -27.29
C ALA A 595 84.43 95.47 -26.26
N ALA A 596 84.61 95.71 -24.94
CA ALA A 596 84.03 94.87 -23.90
C ALA A 596 82.50 94.98 -23.87
N VAL A 597 81.96 96.19 -24.05
CA VAL A 597 80.51 96.42 -24.19
C VAL A 597 79.96 95.73 -25.43
N GLU A 598 80.66 95.78 -26.57
CA GLU A 598 80.27 95.10 -27.81
C GLU A 598 80.24 93.57 -27.65
N ILE A 599 81.22 92.97 -26.97
CA ILE A 599 81.24 91.53 -26.69
C ILE A 599 80.09 91.14 -25.75
N LEU A 600 79.86 91.89 -24.67
CA LEU A 600 78.75 91.64 -23.75
C LEU A 600 77.39 91.77 -24.45
N HIS A 601 77.23 92.78 -25.31
CA HIS A 601 76.04 92.98 -26.13
C HIS A 601 75.83 91.81 -27.11
N GLN A 602 76.88 91.32 -27.78
CA GLN A 602 76.78 90.15 -28.66
C GLN A 602 76.39 88.86 -27.89
N GLN A 603 76.96 88.62 -26.71
CA GLN A 603 76.62 87.46 -25.88
C GLN A 603 75.19 87.54 -25.34
N PHE A 604 74.75 88.73 -24.94
CA PHE A 604 73.37 88.93 -24.53
C PHE A 604 72.39 88.76 -25.69
N ASN A 605 72.73 89.27 -26.88
CA ASN A 605 71.92 89.05 -28.08
C ASN A 605 71.83 87.57 -28.46
N LYS A 606 72.89 86.76 -28.27
CA LYS A 606 72.81 85.30 -28.48
C LYS A 606 71.78 84.62 -27.57
N PHE A 607 71.56 85.13 -26.36
CA PHE A 607 70.51 84.66 -25.46
C PHE A 607 69.13 85.20 -25.88
N ILE A 608 69.03 86.49 -26.21
CA ILE A 608 67.76 87.18 -26.46
C ILE A 608 67.12 86.86 -27.81
N THR A 609 67.91 86.78 -28.89
CA THR A 609 67.39 86.54 -30.25
C THR A 609 66.53 85.29 -30.35
N PRO A 610 66.91 84.11 -29.80
CA PRO A 610 66.05 82.93 -29.80
C PRO A 610 65.04 82.89 -28.63
N ALA A 611 65.41 83.37 -27.44
CA ALA A 611 64.62 83.12 -26.22
C ALA A 611 63.36 83.99 -26.10
N VAL A 612 63.38 85.24 -26.57
CA VAL A 612 62.22 86.14 -26.46
C VAL A 612 61.08 85.72 -27.38
N PRO A 613 61.30 85.45 -28.69
CA PRO A 613 60.23 84.97 -29.56
C PRO A 613 59.59 83.65 -29.08
N GLN A 614 60.41 82.71 -28.57
CA GLN A 614 59.93 81.45 -27.99
C GLN A 614 59.04 81.67 -26.75
N GLN A 615 59.40 82.63 -25.91
CA GLN A 615 58.58 82.96 -24.75
C GLN A 615 57.28 83.67 -25.14
N GLU A 616 57.29 84.54 -26.16
CA GLU A 616 56.07 85.16 -26.69
C GLU A 616 55.11 84.10 -27.26
N GLU A 617 55.63 83.08 -27.95
CA GLU A 617 54.86 81.93 -28.43
C GLU A 617 54.22 81.15 -27.27
N ARG A 618 54.98 80.83 -26.21
CA ARG A 618 54.43 80.17 -25.01
C ARG A 618 53.32 80.98 -24.33
N ILE A 619 53.48 82.31 -24.22
CA ILE A 619 52.46 83.19 -23.62
C ILE A 619 51.19 83.22 -24.48
N GLN A 620 51.35 83.21 -25.81
CA GLN A 620 50.21 83.12 -26.72
C GLN A 620 49.48 81.79 -26.56
N GLU A 621 50.21 80.68 -26.48
CA GLU A 621 49.64 79.35 -26.26
C GLU A 621 48.92 79.24 -24.90
N ILE A 622 49.49 79.80 -23.82
CA ILE A 622 48.82 79.94 -22.52
C ILE A 622 47.50 80.71 -22.66
N SER A 623 47.49 81.80 -23.42
CA SER A 623 46.31 82.64 -23.62
C SER A 623 45.22 81.87 -24.39
N ASP A 624 45.60 81.16 -25.45
CA ASP A 624 44.69 80.35 -26.26
C ASP A 624 44.09 79.18 -25.45
N LEU A 625 44.90 78.51 -24.63
CA LEU A 625 44.45 77.42 -23.74
C LEU A 625 43.52 77.93 -22.64
N ALA A 626 43.86 79.06 -22.02
CA ALA A 626 43.00 79.69 -21.02
C ALA A 626 41.65 80.10 -21.62
N GLN A 627 41.63 80.63 -22.84
CA GLN A 627 40.40 80.95 -23.56
C GLN A 627 39.55 79.69 -23.83
N ARG A 628 40.19 78.58 -24.23
CA ARG A 628 39.49 77.30 -24.45
C ARG A 628 38.92 76.68 -23.17
N LEU A 629 39.61 76.83 -22.04
CA LEU A 629 39.19 76.27 -20.75
C LEU A 629 38.12 77.09 -20.03
N TYR A 630 38.18 78.43 -20.16
CA TYR A 630 37.36 79.35 -19.36
C TYR A 630 36.41 80.25 -20.18
N GLY A 631 36.51 80.28 -21.51
CA GLY A 631 35.60 80.97 -22.44
C GLY A 631 35.91 82.46 -22.71
N ASP A 632 35.15 83.06 -23.64
CA ASP A 632 35.18 84.48 -24.05
C ASP A 632 34.50 85.39 -23.01
N VAL A 633 34.94 85.31 -21.75
CA VAL A 633 34.72 86.38 -20.79
C VAL A 633 35.97 87.22 -20.84
N SER A 634 35.85 88.51 -21.18
CA SER A 634 36.88 89.52 -21.00
C SER A 634 37.69 89.17 -19.75
N PHE A 635 38.94 88.75 -19.91
CA PHE A 635 39.83 88.22 -18.86
C PHE A 635 39.67 89.03 -17.56
N LYS A 636 38.72 88.62 -16.72
CA LYS A 636 38.60 89.00 -15.33
C LYS A 636 38.95 87.74 -14.59
N ILE A 637 40.21 87.36 -14.74
CA ILE A 637 40.81 86.45 -13.80
C ILE A 637 40.60 87.11 -12.42
N PRO A 638 40.11 86.37 -11.41
CA PRO A 638 40.10 86.87 -10.03
C PRO A 638 41.45 87.53 -9.75
N ILE A 639 41.43 88.72 -9.16
CA ILE A 639 42.62 89.58 -8.96
C ILE A 639 43.73 88.82 -8.19
N ASP A 640 43.36 87.73 -7.51
CA ASP A 640 44.23 86.90 -6.69
C ASP A 640 44.75 85.61 -7.36
N SER A 641 44.46 85.36 -8.65
CA SER A 641 45.00 84.16 -9.31
C SER A 641 46.51 84.33 -9.59
N PRO A 642 47.36 83.36 -9.22
CA PRO A 642 48.78 83.38 -9.53
C PRO A 642 49.08 83.52 -11.02
N LEU A 643 48.17 83.08 -11.89
CA LEU A 643 48.25 83.24 -13.35
C LEU A 643 48.13 84.71 -13.77
N ASN A 644 47.23 85.46 -13.12
CA ASN A 644 47.08 86.89 -13.34
C ASN A 644 48.25 87.66 -12.74
N THR A 645 48.64 87.32 -11.50
CA THR A 645 49.82 87.88 -10.85
C THR A 645 51.08 87.59 -11.67
N PHE A 646 51.22 86.38 -12.21
CA PHE A 646 52.35 85.98 -13.05
C PHE A 646 52.33 86.71 -14.39
N LEU A 647 51.22 86.73 -15.14
CA LEU A 647 51.12 87.42 -16.44
C LEU A 647 51.27 88.95 -16.32
N VAL A 648 50.71 89.56 -15.26
CA VAL A 648 50.89 90.98 -14.96
C VAL A 648 52.32 91.26 -14.51
N ASN A 649 52.89 90.46 -13.61
CA ASN A 649 54.30 90.61 -13.20
C ASN A 649 55.27 90.37 -14.36
N LEU A 650 54.94 89.46 -15.28
CA LEU A 650 55.72 89.18 -16.49
C LEU A 650 55.64 90.37 -17.45
N ALA A 651 54.44 90.92 -17.68
CA ALA A 651 54.22 92.08 -18.54
C ALA A 651 54.82 93.38 -17.95
N ASP A 652 54.79 93.56 -16.63
CA ASP A 652 55.30 94.75 -15.91
C ASP A 652 56.73 94.58 -15.41
N SER A 653 57.35 93.39 -15.54
CA SER A 653 58.73 93.18 -15.13
C SER A 653 59.66 94.08 -15.94
N ARG A 654 60.46 94.89 -15.24
CA ARG A 654 61.50 95.72 -15.84
C ARG A 654 62.48 94.90 -16.69
N ALA A 655 62.71 93.63 -16.33
CA ALA A 655 63.52 92.71 -17.13
C ALA A 655 62.84 92.43 -18.47
N TRP A 656 61.56 92.02 -18.47
CA TRP A 656 60.82 91.73 -19.71
C TRP A 656 60.66 92.97 -20.60
N GLN A 657 60.32 94.13 -20.02
CA GLN A 657 60.24 95.41 -20.72
C GLN A 657 61.60 95.80 -21.35
N ALA A 658 62.71 95.61 -20.63
CA ALA A 658 64.05 95.87 -21.18
C ALA A 658 64.40 94.94 -22.35
N LEU A 659 64.03 93.65 -22.27
CA LEU A 659 64.25 92.68 -23.35
C LEU A 659 63.43 93.00 -24.59
N ARG A 660 62.16 93.42 -24.43
CA ARG A 660 61.27 93.81 -25.53
C ARG A 660 61.74 95.05 -26.28
N VAL A 661 62.35 96.00 -25.56
CA VAL A 661 62.92 97.21 -26.15
C VAL A 661 64.16 96.91 -27.00
N LEU A 662 64.91 95.84 -26.68
CA LEU A 662 66.14 95.45 -27.38
C LEU A 662 65.90 94.64 -28.65
N THR A 663 64.70 94.08 -28.87
CA THR A 663 64.40 93.18 -29.99
C THR A 663 63.61 93.81 -31.14
N MET A 664 63.07 95.03 -31.01
CA MET A 664 62.28 95.63 -32.09
C MET A 664 63.11 96.51 -33.04
N PRO A 665 63.21 96.17 -34.35
CA PRO A 665 63.53 97.16 -35.37
C PRO A 665 62.29 98.05 -35.57
N ALA A 666 62.50 99.37 -35.59
CA ALA A 666 61.46 100.39 -35.64
C ALA A 666 60.31 100.07 -36.62
N TYR A 667 59.16 99.63 -36.09
CA TYR A 667 57.87 99.68 -36.76
C TYR A 667 56.81 100.20 -35.79
N THR A 668 55.99 101.09 -36.34
CA THR A 668 55.06 101.99 -35.66
C THR A 668 53.93 101.26 -34.91
N GLY A 669 53.82 101.58 -33.62
CA GLY A 669 52.54 101.89 -32.97
C GLY A 669 51.38 100.90 -33.11
N LYS A 670 51.44 99.76 -32.41
CA LYS A 670 50.27 99.22 -31.71
C LYS A 670 50.70 98.71 -30.33
N ARG A 671 50.50 99.54 -29.29
CA ARG A 671 50.48 99.07 -27.90
C ARG A 671 49.38 98.00 -27.79
N PHE A 672 49.74 96.77 -27.42
CA PHE A 672 48.79 95.92 -26.72
C PHE A 672 48.43 96.61 -25.42
N LYS A 673 47.30 97.31 -25.45
CA LYS A 673 46.74 98.05 -24.31
C LYS A 673 45.84 97.06 -23.58
N ILE A 674 46.41 96.25 -22.68
CA ILE A 674 45.58 95.60 -21.66
C ILE A 674 45.15 96.73 -20.72
N ARG A 675 43.90 97.16 -20.89
CA ARG A 675 43.33 98.25 -20.10
C ARG A 675 42.85 97.66 -18.77
N ALA A 676 43.73 97.63 -17.77
CA ALA A 676 43.28 97.47 -16.39
C ALA A 676 42.45 98.72 -16.02
N LYS A 677 41.12 98.58 -16.02
CA LYS A 677 40.22 99.60 -15.49
C LYS A 677 40.18 99.40 -13.97
N VAL A 678 41.02 100.12 -13.25
CA VAL A 678 40.86 100.33 -11.81
C VAL A 678 39.64 101.24 -11.66
N ASN A 679 38.52 100.69 -11.22
CA ASN A 679 37.45 101.49 -10.62
C ASN A 679 37.55 101.30 -9.11
N ASN A 680 38.20 102.26 -8.45
CA ASN A 680 37.86 102.58 -7.06
C ASN A 680 36.49 103.27 -7.09
N ARG A 681 35.49 102.62 -6.50
CA ARG A 681 34.34 103.23 -5.81
C ARG A 681 33.52 102.13 -5.15
N GLU A 682 33.60 102.12 -3.82
CA GLU A 682 32.74 101.50 -2.79
C GLU A 682 32.33 100.03 -2.94
#